data_AF-A0A812ME51-F1
#
_entry.id   AF-A0A812ME51-F1
#
_cell.length_a   1.000
_cell.length_b   1.000
_cell.length_c   1.000
_cell.angle_alpha   90.00
_cell.angle_beta   90.00
_cell.angle_gamma   90.00
#
_symmetry.space_group_name_H-M   'P 1'
#
loop_
_entity.id
_entity.type
_entity.pdbx_description
1 polymer ?
#
loop_
_entity_poly.entity_id
_entity_poly.type
_entity_poly.pdbx_seq_one_letter_code
_entity_poly.pdbx_strand_id
1 'polypeptide(L)'
;MQTYPEKVYDVTNCVEAYGASWLGIFTRKTLELQSEEIVLKTQNCCVSAVQRRPYAQLNVLEHRSTCFGLANGINSDLAPMDDDGNGGIVPGCGCDAVYVQEIVREMNLRKEGRGKVAQMRQQKCMLEKITQLSLKVPMLLKTLGVEYPPSDATLRRVFPEGAPEMRPLAKVIGMEPLPEFGSSEYDVTHCCQNIACTSRLLELGPDEATITTRQSLTGSVMTAKVPYANIESVDAKNACCCLSMLTAGELTQPPGKEIDEGISPGCGCNGPLVEQIRADLQARVDVRGNLGQIKQLEKMMLKFHDVAAQLPLILDKVGADTSYPPKQETMTSIYGSSGPDLSQRSAAPHATASEQFETKEYDVQNQTQNICDLICTLGIAGCSTHTLTLEPEQAVTRRSNKCFNSVDRKPYAQLGSVDEKVCCCIHSVNGLAPGCCGDPVLVKEIAEEMQARKVGRGNIAQLRNQENTMIKALETDVRTDVFMHKKGMEYPPSQQTLHAVYGPSVPKLPPDEPVHLNASEQLETKNYLITSACDQYCCCGTTTMELNDEEAIFRYNNCLCSDTRREPYAQLGSVEPMSQCMGQCSSVHTDQNHICPGCGCDHTLVNDVATELQNRKVKRGNIAQIRLQENLILEVIKLGIKYDMILHKEGIQYPPDQEKMKLIFGEGAAMPDLDAPAAPRRASRSFMQVVVPAGLRAGDAFQVTSPLGGQFEVTVPEGAVEGQSIQVEIPRVEPAQETELAPPPRHSHFDIAR
;
A
#
# COMPACT_ATOMS: atom_id res chain seq x y z
N MET A 1 -3.56 -0.44 -15.24
CA MET A 1 -2.19 -0.43 -14.69
C MET A 1 -1.18 -0.38 -15.80
N GLN A 2 0.01 0.14 -15.52
CA GLN A 2 1.12 0.14 -16.45
C GLN A 2 1.88 -1.19 -16.31
N THR A 3 2.10 -1.88 -17.42
CA THR A 3 3.02 -3.02 -17.47
C THR A 3 4.43 -2.48 -17.71
N TYR A 4 5.42 -3.13 -17.09
CA TYR A 4 6.82 -2.74 -17.21
C TYR A 4 7.61 -3.93 -17.76
N PRO A 5 8.41 -3.74 -18.84
CA PRO A 5 9.30 -4.78 -19.31
C PRO A 5 10.37 -5.06 -18.27
N GLU A 6 10.88 -6.28 -18.21
CA GLU A 6 11.99 -6.61 -17.31
C GLU A 6 13.25 -5.81 -17.71
N LYS A 7 13.95 -5.26 -16.73
CA LYS A 7 15.24 -4.58 -16.93
C LYS A 7 16.25 -5.14 -15.94
N VAL A 8 17.49 -5.30 -16.38
CA VAL A 8 18.60 -5.82 -15.56
C VAL A 8 19.73 -4.79 -15.59
N TYR A 9 20.18 -4.40 -14.41
CA TYR A 9 21.30 -3.49 -14.21
C TYR A 9 22.44 -4.22 -13.52
N ASP A 10 23.66 -4.07 -14.02
CA ASP A 10 24.84 -4.38 -13.24
C ASP A 10 25.06 -3.23 -12.25
N VAL A 11 25.02 -3.54 -10.96
CA VAL A 11 25.18 -2.58 -9.88
C VAL A 11 26.37 -2.95 -8.99
N THR A 12 27.31 -3.71 -9.56
CA THR A 12 28.54 -4.11 -8.89
C THR A 12 29.39 -2.89 -8.56
N ASN A 13 29.73 -2.71 -7.29
CA ASN A 13 30.65 -1.67 -6.85
C ASN A 13 32.09 -2.10 -7.19
N CYS A 14 32.87 -1.25 -7.88
CA CYS A 14 34.24 -1.56 -8.26
C CYS A 14 35.15 -1.82 -7.05
N VAL A 15 34.96 -1.08 -5.96
CA VAL A 15 35.72 -1.29 -4.71
C VAL A 15 35.36 -2.65 -4.11
N GLU A 16 34.09 -3.07 -4.14
CA GLU A 16 33.69 -4.40 -3.65
C GLU A 16 34.17 -5.53 -4.58
N ALA A 17 34.20 -5.28 -5.90
CA ALA A 17 34.68 -6.23 -6.88
C ALA A 17 36.18 -6.49 -6.75
N TYR A 18 36.98 -5.45 -6.45
CA TYR A 18 38.45 -5.53 -6.44
C TYR A 18 39.08 -5.49 -5.04
N GLY A 19 38.37 -5.06 -4.01
CA GLY A 19 38.89 -4.88 -2.65
C GLY A 19 39.38 -6.18 -2.01
N ALA A 20 38.80 -7.31 -2.42
CA ALA A 20 39.25 -8.66 -2.03
C ALA A 20 39.87 -9.44 -3.19
N SER A 21 40.30 -8.76 -4.27
CA SER A 21 40.91 -9.41 -5.44
C SER A 21 42.20 -10.16 -5.11
N TRP A 22 42.94 -9.71 -4.07
CA TRP A 22 44.12 -10.41 -3.55
C TRP A 22 43.79 -11.76 -2.89
N LEU A 23 42.53 -11.98 -2.52
CA LEU A 23 41.98 -13.27 -2.07
C LEU A 23 41.22 -14.02 -3.18
N GLY A 24 41.17 -13.47 -4.41
CA GLY A 24 40.40 -14.03 -5.52
C GLY A 24 38.88 -13.94 -5.36
N ILE A 25 38.39 -13.13 -4.40
CA ILE A 25 36.95 -12.97 -4.12
C ILE A 25 36.44 -11.77 -4.93
N PHE A 26 35.75 -12.06 -6.03
CA PHE A 26 35.05 -11.05 -6.82
C PHE A 26 33.57 -11.06 -6.45
N THR A 27 33.07 -9.94 -5.92
CA THR A 27 31.64 -9.76 -5.67
C THR A 27 30.98 -9.12 -6.89
N ARG A 28 29.87 -9.70 -7.33
CA ARG A 28 28.99 -9.20 -8.38
C ARG A 28 27.63 -8.89 -7.78
N LYS A 29 27.07 -7.73 -8.11
CA LYS A 29 25.71 -7.35 -7.74
C LYS A 29 24.89 -7.04 -8.99
N THR A 30 23.72 -7.67 -9.10
CA THR A 30 22.79 -7.47 -10.23
C THR A 30 21.44 -7.04 -9.68
N LEU A 31 20.90 -5.96 -10.23
CA LEU A 31 19.58 -5.44 -9.88
C LEU A 31 18.61 -5.73 -11.02
N GLU A 32 17.64 -6.60 -10.79
CA GLU A 32 16.59 -6.97 -11.74
C GLU A 32 15.29 -6.26 -11.36
N LEU A 33 14.84 -5.35 -12.22
CA LEU A 33 13.53 -4.73 -12.11
C LEU A 33 12.52 -5.61 -12.85
N GLN A 34 11.85 -6.50 -12.11
CA GLN A 34 10.79 -7.35 -12.64
C GLN A 34 9.45 -6.59 -12.67
N SER A 35 8.40 -7.22 -13.20
CA SER A 35 7.10 -6.55 -13.35
C SER A 35 6.44 -6.23 -11.99
N GLU A 36 6.54 -7.11 -11.00
CA GLU A 36 5.86 -7.00 -9.69
C GLU A 36 6.80 -6.66 -8.52
N GLU A 37 8.08 -6.99 -8.66
CA GLU A 37 9.08 -6.84 -7.61
C GLU A 37 10.44 -6.41 -8.16
N ILE A 38 11.29 -5.96 -7.25
CA ILE A 38 12.71 -5.73 -7.49
C ILE A 38 13.53 -6.85 -6.86
N VAL A 39 14.56 -7.30 -7.56
CA VAL A 39 15.44 -8.38 -7.13
C VAL A 39 16.89 -7.91 -7.13
N LEU A 40 17.54 -7.87 -5.97
CA LEU A 40 18.98 -7.63 -5.86
C LEU A 40 19.70 -8.96 -5.61
N LYS A 41 20.52 -9.38 -6.56
CA LYS A 41 21.35 -10.58 -6.46
C LYS A 41 22.77 -10.17 -6.12
N THR A 42 23.34 -10.76 -5.08
CA THR A 42 24.74 -10.61 -4.68
C THR A 42 25.42 -11.97 -4.76
N GLN A 43 26.49 -12.05 -5.54
CA GLN A 43 27.23 -13.30 -5.74
C GLN A 43 28.73 -13.05 -5.59
N ASN A 44 29.40 -13.84 -4.77
CA ASN A 44 30.85 -14.00 -4.76
C ASN A 44 31.20 -15.49 -4.54
N CYS A 45 32.49 -15.81 -4.39
CA CYS A 45 32.90 -17.21 -4.22
C CYS A 45 32.42 -17.84 -2.90
N CYS A 46 32.02 -17.04 -1.91
CA CYS A 46 31.65 -17.49 -0.57
C CYS A 46 30.15 -17.36 -0.27
N VAL A 47 29.47 -16.42 -0.94
CA VAL A 47 28.12 -15.97 -0.62
C VAL A 47 27.33 -15.81 -1.91
N SER A 48 26.16 -16.45 -1.94
CA SER A 48 25.09 -16.14 -2.87
C SER A 48 23.89 -15.69 -2.04
N ALA A 49 23.45 -14.47 -2.27
CA ALA A 49 22.29 -13.88 -1.62
C ALA A 49 21.38 -13.25 -2.66
N VAL A 50 20.08 -13.44 -2.49
CA VAL A 50 19.05 -12.78 -3.28
C VAL A 50 18.20 -11.98 -2.31
N GLN A 51 17.76 -10.79 -2.73
CA GLN A 51 16.82 -9.98 -1.97
C GLN A 51 15.66 -9.57 -2.89
N ARG A 52 14.43 -9.85 -2.48
CA ARG A 52 13.22 -9.56 -3.26
C ARG A 52 12.27 -8.65 -2.51
N ARG A 53 11.84 -7.57 -3.17
CA ARG A 53 10.87 -6.61 -2.61
C ARG A 53 9.79 -6.26 -3.63
N PRO A 54 8.50 -6.46 -3.33
CA PRO A 54 7.42 -5.85 -4.11
C PRO A 54 7.56 -4.33 -4.13
N TYR A 55 7.20 -3.66 -5.23
CA TYR A 55 7.28 -2.20 -5.32
C TYR A 55 6.42 -1.48 -4.26
N ALA A 56 5.39 -2.14 -3.73
CA ALA A 56 4.56 -1.61 -2.65
C ALA A 56 5.26 -1.60 -1.27
N GLN A 57 6.39 -2.30 -1.11
CA GLN A 57 7.22 -2.30 0.09
C GLN A 57 8.44 -1.37 -0.04
N LEU A 58 8.61 -0.69 -1.19
CA LEU A 58 9.69 0.29 -1.37
C LEU A 58 9.21 1.64 -0.87
N ASN A 59 9.71 2.04 0.29
CA ASN A 59 9.38 3.26 1.00
C ASN A 59 10.36 4.37 0.61
N VAL A 60 11.66 4.10 0.73
CA VAL A 60 12.72 5.05 0.39
C VAL A 60 13.39 4.63 -0.92
N LEU A 61 13.53 5.61 -1.81
CA LEU A 61 14.23 5.41 -3.07
C LEU A 61 14.84 6.73 -3.53
N GLU A 62 16.10 6.91 -3.18
CA GLU A 62 16.77 8.20 -3.35
C GLU A 62 18.10 8.04 -4.06
N HIS A 63 18.37 8.98 -4.96
CA HIS A 63 19.72 9.20 -5.47
C HIS A 63 20.50 9.98 -4.40
N ARG A 64 21.51 9.36 -3.80
CA ARG A 64 22.41 10.02 -2.86
C ARG A 64 23.74 10.27 -3.56
N SER A 65 24.23 11.50 -3.42
CA SER A 65 25.56 11.87 -3.87
C SER A 65 26.42 12.25 -2.65
N THR A 66 27.57 11.61 -2.52
CA THR A 66 28.59 11.86 -1.51
C THR A 66 29.89 12.33 -2.17
N CYS A 67 30.84 12.83 -1.37
CA CYS A 67 32.16 13.28 -1.83
C CYS A 67 32.10 14.33 -2.97
N PHE A 68 31.32 15.40 -2.80
CA PHE A 68 31.19 16.50 -3.79
C PHE A 68 30.73 16.04 -5.19
N GLY A 69 29.84 15.05 -5.28
CA GLY A 69 29.35 14.56 -6.57
C GLY A 69 30.08 13.34 -7.12
N LEU A 70 31.20 12.96 -6.50
CA LEU A 70 32.10 11.92 -7.03
C LEU A 70 31.62 10.49 -6.75
N ALA A 71 30.81 10.30 -5.71
CA ALA A 71 30.26 9.00 -5.36
C ALA A 71 28.73 9.06 -5.31
N ASN A 72 28.08 8.43 -6.27
CA ASN A 72 26.63 8.39 -6.43
C ASN A 72 26.16 6.97 -6.11
N GLY A 73 25.09 6.88 -5.33
CA GLY A 73 24.48 5.61 -4.93
C GLY A 73 22.98 5.74 -4.77
N ILE A 74 22.34 4.60 -4.62
CA ILE A 74 20.90 4.47 -4.41
C ILE A 74 20.69 4.10 -2.94
N ASN A 75 20.00 4.96 -2.21
CA ASN A 75 19.50 4.63 -0.89
C ASN A 75 18.10 4.02 -1.04
N SER A 76 17.89 2.80 -0.53
CA SER A 76 16.57 2.16 -0.56
C SER A 76 16.40 1.13 0.55
N ASP A 77 15.17 0.73 0.86
CA ASP A 77 14.89 -0.34 1.85
C ASP A 77 15.47 -1.71 1.45
N LEU A 78 15.83 -1.88 0.17
CA LEU A 78 16.49 -3.08 -0.33
C LEU A 78 17.95 -3.14 0.15
N ALA A 79 18.62 -1.99 0.23
CA ALA A 79 19.98 -1.84 0.71
C ALA A 79 20.09 -0.47 1.36
N PRO A 80 19.76 -0.35 2.67
CA PRO A 80 19.81 0.93 3.35
C PRO A 80 21.26 1.43 3.43
N MET A 81 21.44 2.75 3.41
CA MET A 81 22.71 3.37 3.76
C MET A 81 22.74 3.69 5.25
N ASP A 82 23.88 3.46 5.90
CA ASP A 82 24.11 3.90 7.28
C ASP A 82 24.43 5.40 7.36
N ASP A 83 24.62 5.90 8.58
CA ASP A 83 24.89 7.32 8.87
C ASP A 83 26.22 7.79 8.26
N ASP A 84 27.21 6.90 8.20
CA ASP A 84 28.52 7.16 7.59
C ASP A 84 28.45 7.16 6.05
N GLY A 85 27.29 6.82 5.49
CA GLY A 85 27.07 6.72 4.05
C GLY A 85 27.60 5.43 3.44
N ASN A 86 27.96 4.43 4.26
CA ASN A 86 28.20 3.07 3.80
C ASN A 86 26.86 2.38 3.51
N GLY A 87 26.91 1.32 2.71
CA GLY A 87 25.70 0.63 2.25
C GLY A 87 25.13 1.23 0.98
N GLY A 88 23.84 1.03 0.75
CA GLY A 88 23.22 1.41 -0.53
C GLY A 88 23.60 0.51 -1.70
N ILE A 89 23.05 0.84 -2.86
CA ILE A 89 23.44 0.26 -4.15
C ILE A 89 24.33 1.28 -4.86
N VAL A 90 25.61 0.98 -5.05
CA VAL A 90 26.60 1.88 -5.65
C VAL A 90 27.17 1.23 -6.92
N PRO A 91 26.56 1.48 -8.09
CA PRO A 91 27.05 0.93 -9.36
C PRO A 91 28.44 1.48 -9.73
N GLY A 92 29.36 0.60 -10.12
CA GLY A 92 30.71 0.97 -10.54
C GLY A 92 31.51 1.62 -9.41
N CYS A 93 32.24 2.70 -9.70
CA CYS A 93 32.93 3.51 -8.68
C CYS A 93 32.01 4.56 -8.04
N GLY A 94 30.72 4.59 -8.36
CA GLY A 94 29.81 5.69 -8.01
C GLY A 94 30.00 6.95 -8.86
N CYS A 95 30.93 6.97 -9.81
CA CYS A 95 31.19 8.18 -10.61
C CYS A 95 30.14 8.46 -11.70
N ASP A 96 29.30 7.48 -12.06
CA ASP A 96 28.30 7.62 -13.13
C ASP A 96 26.94 8.05 -12.56
N ALA A 97 26.80 9.35 -12.30
CA ALA A 97 25.55 9.92 -11.79
C ALA A 97 24.37 9.67 -12.74
N VAL A 98 24.60 9.65 -14.06
CA VAL A 98 23.54 9.47 -15.07
C VAL A 98 22.96 8.06 -14.96
N TYR A 99 23.81 7.05 -14.85
CA TYR A 99 23.38 5.66 -14.69
C TYR A 99 22.62 5.44 -13.37
N VAL A 100 23.11 5.98 -12.25
CA VAL A 100 22.40 5.90 -10.96
C VAL A 100 21.04 6.62 -11.03
N GLN A 101 20.98 7.80 -11.65
CA GLN A 101 19.72 8.54 -11.84
C GLN A 101 18.75 7.78 -12.74
N GLU A 102 19.22 7.09 -13.78
CA GLU A 102 18.36 6.24 -14.62
C GLU A 102 17.72 5.12 -13.80
N ILE A 103 18.53 4.40 -12.99
CA ILE A 103 18.02 3.31 -12.14
C ILE A 103 16.99 3.85 -11.13
N VAL A 104 17.31 4.95 -10.43
CA VAL A 104 16.40 5.60 -9.47
C VAL A 104 15.11 6.07 -10.15
N ARG A 105 15.20 6.65 -11.36
CA ARG A 105 14.04 7.08 -12.15
C ARG A 105 13.14 5.89 -12.50
N GLU A 106 13.73 4.78 -12.95
CA GLU A 106 12.98 3.58 -13.33
C GLU A 106 12.34 2.88 -12.12
N MET A 107 13.06 2.76 -11.01
CA MET A 107 12.50 2.24 -9.77
C MET A 107 11.36 3.13 -9.25
N ASN A 108 11.48 4.47 -9.34
CA ASN A 108 10.42 5.39 -8.94
C ASN A 108 9.19 5.29 -9.86
N LEU A 109 9.39 5.16 -11.18
CA LEU A 109 8.30 4.97 -12.14
C LEU A 109 7.49 3.70 -11.80
N ARG A 110 8.18 2.60 -11.49
CA ARG A 110 7.52 1.34 -11.09
C ARG A 110 6.85 1.44 -9.73
N LYS A 111 7.50 2.09 -8.75
CA LYS A 111 6.90 2.41 -7.44
C LYS A 111 5.63 3.25 -7.61
N GLU A 112 5.60 4.23 -8.52
CA GLU A 112 4.39 5.00 -8.78
C GLU A 112 3.31 4.17 -9.51
N GLY A 113 3.70 3.30 -10.44
CA GLY A 113 2.75 2.51 -11.24
C GLY A 113 2.22 1.24 -10.58
N ARG A 114 2.93 0.69 -9.58
CA ARG A 114 2.60 -0.58 -8.89
C ARG A 114 2.78 -0.56 -7.37
N GLY A 115 3.32 0.51 -6.79
CA GLY A 115 3.40 0.67 -5.34
C GLY A 115 2.08 1.10 -4.70
N LYS A 116 2.12 1.51 -3.43
CA LYS A 116 0.91 1.84 -2.66
C LYS A 116 0.11 3.01 -3.24
N VAL A 117 0.75 3.99 -3.87
CA VAL A 117 0.06 5.09 -4.56
C VAL A 117 -0.79 4.57 -5.72
N ALA A 118 -0.27 3.62 -6.51
CA ALA A 118 -1.05 2.97 -7.56
C ALA A 118 -2.25 2.22 -7.00
N GLN A 119 -2.05 1.47 -5.91
CA GLN A 119 -3.12 0.72 -5.24
C GLN A 119 -4.23 1.65 -4.74
N MET A 120 -3.89 2.77 -4.10
CA MET A 120 -4.88 3.78 -3.68
C MET A 120 -5.66 4.34 -4.86
N ARG A 121 -4.98 4.70 -5.96
CA ARG A 121 -5.62 5.19 -7.19
C ARG A 121 -6.55 4.13 -7.80
N GLN A 122 -6.17 2.87 -7.75
CA GLN A 122 -7.02 1.74 -8.18
C GLN A 122 -8.24 1.57 -7.28
N GLN A 123 -8.08 1.62 -5.94
CA GLN A 123 -9.21 1.57 -5.01
C GLN A 123 -10.19 2.71 -5.26
N LYS A 124 -9.69 3.94 -5.47
CA LYS A 124 -10.53 5.10 -5.83
C LYS A 124 -11.29 4.85 -7.13
N CYS A 125 -10.62 4.41 -8.20
CA CYS A 125 -11.27 4.08 -9.47
C CYS A 125 -12.32 2.96 -9.32
N MET A 126 -12.00 1.91 -8.56
CA MET A 126 -12.91 0.79 -8.31
C MET A 126 -14.14 1.24 -7.52
N LEU A 127 -13.96 2.06 -6.49
CA LEU A 127 -15.04 2.64 -5.70
C LEU A 127 -15.93 3.55 -6.55
N GLU A 128 -15.35 4.36 -7.44
CA GLU A 128 -16.11 5.17 -8.42
C GLU A 128 -16.97 4.26 -9.31
N LYS A 129 -16.39 3.20 -9.89
CA LYS A 129 -17.12 2.28 -10.77
C LYS A 129 -18.21 1.48 -10.04
N ILE A 130 -17.94 1.00 -8.84
CA ILE A 130 -18.95 0.32 -8.02
C ILE A 130 -20.05 1.29 -7.59
N THR A 131 -19.71 2.55 -7.34
CA THR A 131 -20.72 3.59 -7.07
C THR A 131 -21.62 3.78 -8.29
N GLN A 132 -21.05 3.84 -9.50
CA GLN A 132 -21.85 3.87 -10.73
C GLN A 132 -22.77 2.64 -10.85
N LEU A 133 -22.25 1.43 -10.61
CA LEU A 133 -23.07 0.20 -10.60
C LEU A 133 -24.20 0.27 -9.57
N SER A 134 -23.91 0.75 -8.35
CA SER A 134 -24.90 0.92 -7.28
C SER A 134 -26.02 1.92 -7.61
N LEU A 135 -25.83 2.77 -8.62
CA LEU A 135 -26.86 3.65 -9.17
C LEU A 135 -27.61 2.99 -10.34
N LYS A 136 -26.88 2.33 -11.24
CA LYS A 136 -27.43 1.69 -12.45
C LYS A 136 -28.42 0.56 -12.11
N VAL A 137 -28.12 -0.26 -11.09
CA VAL A 137 -28.95 -1.43 -10.74
C VAL A 137 -30.33 -1.02 -10.20
N PRO A 138 -30.46 -0.07 -9.25
CA PRO A 138 -31.76 0.44 -8.83
C PRO A 138 -32.58 1.11 -9.94
N MET A 139 -31.91 1.81 -10.86
CA MET A 139 -32.59 2.35 -12.05
C MET A 139 -33.22 1.23 -12.88
N LEU A 140 -32.48 0.14 -13.09
CA LEU A 140 -32.97 -1.03 -13.81
C LEU A 140 -34.11 -1.75 -13.06
N LEU A 141 -34.00 -1.93 -11.74
CA LEU A 141 -35.07 -2.48 -10.90
C LEU A 141 -36.39 -1.73 -11.12
N LYS A 142 -36.33 -0.39 -11.07
CA LYS A 142 -37.50 0.46 -11.24
C LYS A 142 -38.09 0.36 -12.65
N THR A 143 -37.25 0.43 -13.69
CA THR A 143 -37.70 0.33 -15.09
C THR A 143 -38.36 -1.01 -15.38
N LEU A 144 -37.85 -2.10 -14.79
CA LEU A 144 -38.44 -3.43 -14.92
C LEU A 144 -39.66 -3.65 -14.01
N GLY A 145 -40.03 -2.69 -13.17
CA GLY A 145 -41.15 -2.81 -12.23
C GLY A 145 -40.91 -3.88 -11.17
N VAL A 146 -39.69 -3.97 -10.65
CA VAL A 146 -39.32 -4.79 -9.50
C VAL A 146 -39.62 -4.00 -8.22
N GLU A 147 -40.35 -4.62 -7.29
CA GLU A 147 -40.64 -4.02 -5.99
C GLU A 147 -39.39 -3.99 -5.11
N TYR A 148 -39.09 -2.83 -4.51
CA TYR A 148 -37.98 -2.67 -3.57
C TYR A 148 -38.39 -1.78 -2.38
N PRO A 149 -38.18 -2.23 -1.12
CA PRO A 149 -37.68 -3.55 -0.74
C PRO A 149 -38.64 -4.67 -1.18
N PRO A 150 -38.13 -5.87 -1.52
CA PRO A 150 -38.97 -6.98 -1.95
C PRO A 150 -39.84 -7.51 -0.80
N SER A 151 -41.01 -8.04 -1.12
CA SER A 151 -41.84 -8.74 -0.13
C SER A 151 -41.17 -9.99 0.45
N ASP A 152 -41.54 -10.40 1.66
CA ASP A 152 -41.07 -11.65 2.29
C ASP A 152 -41.28 -12.89 1.41
N ALA A 153 -42.38 -12.92 0.65
CA ALA A 153 -42.68 -14.00 -0.28
C ALA A 153 -41.67 -14.04 -1.43
N THR A 154 -41.31 -12.88 -1.98
CA THR A 154 -40.26 -12.75 -3.00
C THR A 154 -38.91 -13.16 -2.42
N LEU A 155 -38.56 -12.70 -1.22
CA LEU A 155 -37.30 -13.04 -0.57
C LEU A 155 -37.15 -14.55 -0.36
N ARG A 156 -38.16 -15.24 0.18
CA ARG A 156 -38.12 -16.70 0.37
C ARG A 156 -38.05 -17.47 -0.95
N ARG A 157 -38.68 -16.96 -2.02
CA ARG A 157 -38.62 -17.59 -3.35
C ARG A 157 -37.25 -17.46 -3.98
N VAL A 158 -36.68 -16.25 -3.95
CA VAL A 158 -35.44 -15.93 -4.66
C VAL A 158 -34.20 -16.36 -3.87
N PHE A 159 -34.28 -16.37 -2.54
CA PHE A 159 -33.19 -16.71 -1.62
C PHE A 159 -33.58 -17.85 -0.66
N PRO A 160 -33.70 -19.09 -1.16
CA PRO A 160 -34.15 -20.22 -0.33
C PRO A 160 -33.19 -20.56 0.82
N GLU A 161 -31.90 -20.27 0.68
CA GLU A 161 -30.88 -20.55 1.72
C GLU A 161 -30.71 -19.43 2.76
N GLY A 162 -31.41 -18.31 2.58
CA GLY A 162 -31.32 -17.15 3.48
C GLY A 162 -31.28 -15.85 2.70
N ALA A 163 -32.22 -14.95 3.00
CA ALA A 163 -32.27 -13.64 2.37
C ALA A 163 -31.15 -12.73 2.87
N PRO A 164 -30.41 -12.04 1.99
CA PRO A 164 -29.47 -11.01 2.41
C PRO A 164 -30.21 -9.81 3.01
N GLU A 165 -29.50 -9.01 3.81
CA GLU A 165 -30.05 -7.75 4.32
C GLU A 165 -30.29 -6.76 3.18
N MET A 166 -31.55 -6.38 2.96
CA MET A 166 -31.93 -5.42 1.92
C MET A 166 -31.92 -3.99 2.47
N ARG A 167 -30.87 -3.23 2.17
CA ARG A 167 -30.72 -1.84 2.61
C ARG A 167 -31.59 -0.88 1.81
N PRO A 168 -32.23 0.13 2.42
CA PRO A 168 -32.99 1.14 1.68
C PRO A 168 -32.13 1.82 0.61
N LEU A 169 -32.67 2.02 -0.60
CA LEU A 169 -31.93 2.60 -1.74
C LEU A 169 -31.31 3.98 -1.42
N ALA A 170 -31.95 4.77 -0.56
CA ALA A 170 -31.40 6.04 -0.08
C ALA A 170 -30.05 5.88 0.64
N LYS A 171 -29.89 4.80 1.42
CA LYS A 171 -28.62 4.48 2.12
C LYS A 171 -27.57 3.90 1.17
N VAL A 172 -27.97 3.32 0.04
CA VAL A 172 -27.05 2.75 -0.97
C VAL A 172 -26.29 3.86 -1.69
N ILE A 173 -26.92 5.02 -1.93
CA ILE A 173 -26.29 6.17 -2.60
C ILE A 173 -25.34 6.93 -1.70
N GLY A 174 -25.70 7.11 -0.43
CA GLY A 174 -25.00 7.99 0.51
C GLY A 174 -23.50 7.75 0.55
N MET A 175 -22.75 8.56 -0.18
CA MET A 175 -21.32 8.66 -0.03
C MET A 175 -20.97 10.10 0.23
N GLU A 176 -20.47 10.35 1.43
CA GLU A 176 -19.56 11.47 1.60
C GLU A 176 -18.39 11.25 0.63
N PRO A 177 -18.14 12.21 -0.29
CA PRO A 177 -16.96 12.18 -1.12
C PRO A 177 -15.74 12.13 -0.19
N LEU A 178 -14.74 11.35 -0.57
CA LEU A 178 -13.48 11.37 0.19
C LEU A 178 -12.94 12.80 0.17
N PRO A 179 -12.51 13.33 1.32
CA PRO A 179 -11.85 14.63 1.35
C PRO A 179 -10.72 14.68 0.30
N GLU A 180 -10.79 15.69 -0.55
CA GLU A 180 -9.71 16.01 -1.47
C GLU A 180 -8.75 16.95 -0.75
N PHE A 181 -7.46 16.64 -0.82
CA PHE A 181 -6.42 17.43 -0.17
C PHE A 181 -5.60 18.14 -1.25
N GLY A 182 -5.38 19.45 -1.08
CA GLY A 182 -4.38 20.19 -1.84
C GLY A 182 -2.96 19.91 -1.36
N SER A 183 -1.98 20.60 -1.94
CA SER A 183 -0.61 20.60 -1.39
C SER A 183 -0.46 21.67 -0.31
N SER A 184 0.20 21.33 0.80
CA SER A 184 0.65 22.27 1.84
C SER A 184 2.18 22.19 1.95
N GLU A 185 2.86 23.32 2.16
CA GLU A 185 4.31 23.36 2.36
C GLU A 185 4.66 23.97 3.73
N TYR A 186 5.61 23.34 4.43
CA TYR A 186 6.06 23.74 5.75
C TYR A 186 7.59 23.75 5.82
N ASP A 187 8.19 24.86 6.23
CA ASP A 187 9.60 24.87 6.60
C ASP A 187 9.77 24.21 7.98
N VAL A 188 10.44 23.06 7.97
CA VAL A 188 10.67 22.22 9.15
C VAL A 188 12.14 22.22 9.55
N THR A 189 12.90 23.23 9.10
CA THR A 189 14.32 23.37 9.43
C THR A 189 14.52 23.60 10.92
N HIS A 190 15.32 22.75 11.55
CA HIS A 190 15.70 22.91 12.95
C HIS A 190 16.79 23.98 13.12
N CYS A 191 16.83 24.66 14.27
CA CYS A 191 17.79 25.75 14.53
C CYS A 191 19.24 25.28 14.40
N CYS A 192 19.57 24.10 14.94
CA CYS A 192 20.92 23.53 14.77
C CYS A 192 21.23 23.17 13.31
N GLN A 193 20.21 22.84 12.51
CA GLN A 193 20.38 22.57 11.08
C GLN A 193 20.70 23.86 10.33
N ASN A 194 20.05 24.98 10.66
CA ASN A 194 20.41 26.29 10.12
C ASN A 194 21.87 26.65 10.40
N ILE A 195 22.37 26.40 11.62
CA ILE A 195 23.79 26.61 11.96
C ILE A 195 24.69 25.70 11.11
N ALA A 196 24.26 24.46 10.85
CA ALA A 196 24.97 23.51 9.99
C ALA A 196 24.73 23.73 8.48
N CYS A 197 24.10 24.85 8.08
CA CYS A 197 23.72 25.14 6.69
C CYS A 197 22.87 24.03 6.04
N THR A 198 21.97 23.43 6.83
CA THR A 198 21.01 22.42 6.39
C THR A 198 19.60 23.01 6.51
N SER A 199 18.81 22.90 5.45
CA SER A 199 17.39 23.29 5.41
C SER A 199 16.50 22.07 5.16
N ARG A 200 15.33 21.98 5.82
CA ARG A 200 14.34 20.92 5.60
C ARG A 200 12.98 21.52 5.23
N LEU A 201 12.42 21.09 4.12
CA LEU A 201 11.09 21.46 3.65
C LEU A 201 10.18 20.23 3.63
N LEU A 202 9.02 20.31 4.27
CA LEU A 202 7.98 19.29 4.26
C LEU A 202 6.83 19.74 3.34
N GLU A 203 6.60 19.01 2.26
CA GLU A 203 5.43 19.16 1.38
C GLU A 203 4.43 18.03 1.67
N LEU A 204 3.23 18.39 2.11
CA LEU A 204 2.11 17.46 2.25
C LEU A 204 1.28 17.48 0.96
N GLY A 205 1.57 16.58 0.04
CA GLY A 205 0.84 16.41 -1.21
C GLY A 205 -0.49 15.65 -1.03
N PRO A 206 -1.28 15.45 -2.10
CA PRO A 206 -2.58 14.77 -2.01
C PRO A 206 -2.48 13.29 -1.60
N ASP A 207 -1.46 12.56 -2.05
CA ASP A 207 -1.31 11.12 -1.86
C ASP A 207 -0.08 10.72 -1.01
N GLU A 208 0.89 11.62 -0.85
CA GLU A 208 2.17 11.36 -0.16
C GLU A 208 2.72 12.62 0.50
N ALA A 209 3.51 12.43 1.56
CA ALA A 209 4.32 13.45 2.19
C ALA A 209 5.74 13.40 1.60
N THR A 210 6.30 14.56 1.29
CA THR A 210 7.67 14.70 0.77
C THR A 210 8.49 15.55 1.71
N ILE A 211 9.62 15.04 2.20
CA ILE A 211 10.58 15.83 2.97
C ILE A 211 11.87 16.01 2.18
N THR A 212 12.19 17.27 1.91
CA THR A 212 13.40 17.66 1.18
C THR A 212 14.41 18.25 2.16
N THR A 213 15.55 17.60 2.30
CA THR A 213 16.69 18.08 3.09
C THR A 213 17.76 18.59 2.13
N ARG A 214 18.17 19.85 2.26
CA ARG A 214 19.26 20.45 1.49
C ARG A 214 20.39 20.82 2.41
N GLN A 215 21.63 20.46 2.07
CA GLN A 215 22.82 20.84 2.81
C GLN A 215 23.67 21.77 1.93
N SER A 216 23.71 23.07 2.26
CA SER A 216 24.34 24.08 1.41
C SER A 216 25.85 23.89 1.27
N LEU A 217 26.52 23.35 2.30
CA LEU A 217 27.98 23.13 2.28
C LEU A 217 28.41 22.05 1.29
N THR A 218 27.62 20.99 1.15
CA THR A 218 27.92 19.86 0.26
C THR A 218 27.18 19.96 -1.07
N GLY A 219 26.18 20.85 -1.17
CA GLY A 219 25.24 20.92 -2.29
C GLY A 219 24.29 19.72 -2.35
N SER A 220 24.26 18.86 -1.32
CA SER A 220 23.45 17.65 -1.33
C SER A 220 21.97 18.00 -1.16
N VAL A 221 21.12 17.33 -1.94
CA VAL A 221 19.67 17.39 -1.84
C VAL A 221 19.16 15.96 -1.68
N MET A 222 18.51 15.69 -0.54
CA MET A 222 17.84 14.43 -0.26
C MET A 222 16.34 14.68 -0.26
N THR A 223 15.56 13.80 -0.88
CA THR A 223 14.11 13.94 -0.99
C THR A 223 13.46 12.61 -0.69
N ALA A 224 12.92 12.47 0.52
CA ALA A 224 12.17 11.29 0.90
C ALA A 224 10.68 11.48 0.59
N LYS A 225 10.08 10.51 -0.09
CA LYS A 225 8.66 10.50 -0.45
C LYS A 225 7.97 9.31 0.20
N VAL A 226 7.06 9.60 1.11
CA VAL A 226 6.38 8.61 1.94
C VAL A 226 4.87 8.70 1.69
N PRO A 227 4.24 7.68 1.09
CA PRO A 227 2.78 7.60 0.98
C PRO A 227 2.13 7.64 2.36
N TYR A 228 0.96 8.27 2.51
CA TYR A 228 0.27 8.29 3.82
C TYR A 228 -0.06 6.89 4.35
N ALA A 229 -0.19 5.90 3.46
CA ALA A 229 -0.32 4.48 3.76
C ALA A 229 0.86 3.86 4.55
N ASN A 230 2.01 4.54 4.59
CA ASN A 230 3.19 4.09 5.31
C ASN A 230 3.37 4.77 6.66
N ILE A 231 2.64 5.87 6.90
CA ILE A 231 2.74 6.59 8.16
C ILE A 231 1.84 5.87 9.16
N GLU A 232 2.46 5.16 10.11
CA GLU A 232 1.72 4.37 11.11
C GLU A 232 0.94 5.26 12.08
N SER A 233 1.59 6.32 12.55
CA SER A 233 1.05 7.27 13.50
C SER A 233 1.60 8.67 13.25
N VAL A 234 0.93 9.68 13.83
CA VAL A 234 1.35 11.08 13.78
C VAL A 234 1.29 11.65 15.19
N ASP A 235 2.37 11.44 15.93
CA ASP A 235 2.42 11.67 17.37
C ASP A 235 3.30 12.87 17.72
N ALA A 236 2.78 13.76 18.56
CA ALA A 236 3.57 14.82 19.17
C ALA A 236 4.29 14.28 20.41
N LYS A 237 5.62 14.39 20.42
CA LYS A 237 6.47 14.13 21.57
C LYS A 237 6.90 15.47 22.17
N ASN A 238 6.62 15.65 23.46
CA ASN A 238 7.16 16.77 24.23
C ASN A 238 8.52 16.36 24.80
N ALA A 239 9.60 16.92 24.27
CA ALA A 239 10.91 16.87 24.88
C ALA A 239 11.10 18.09 25.79
N CYS A 240 11.77 17.88 26.94
CA CYS A 240 11.92 18.79 28.08
C CYS A 240 11.83 20.32 27.79
N CYS A 241 11.05 21.01 28.63
CA CYS A 241 10.93 22.48 28.81
C CYS A 241 10.49 23.36 27.65
N CYS A 242 10.76 23.05 26.38
CA CYS A 242 10.35 23.91 25.25
C CYS A 242 10.19 23.20 23.90
N LEU A 243 10.51 21.90 23.79
CA LEU A 243 10.70 21.23 22.50
C LEU A 243 9.47 20.36 22.15
N SER A 244 8.62 20.85 21.26
CA SER A 244 7.60 20.03 20.61
C SER A 244 8.21 19.39 19.35
N MET A 245 8.25 18.06 19.32
CA MET A 245 8.71 17.27 18.19
C MET A 245 7.53 16.45 17.66
N LEU A 246 7.42 16.34 16.35
CA LEU A 246 6.44 15.48 15.69
C LEU A 246 7.13 14.23 15.14
N THR A 247 6.65 13.05 15.49
CA THR A 247 7.06 11.77 14.91
C THR A 247 5.97 11.23 14.01
N ALA A 248 6.34 10.76 12.82
CA ALA A 248 5.42 10.31 11.79
C ALA A 248 5.93 9.04 11.08
N GLY A 249 6.22 7.99 11.87
CA GLY A 249 6.75 6.72 11.37
C GLY A 249 7.96 6.90 10.44
N GLU A 250 7.91 6.25 9.27
CA GLU A 250 8.96 6.29 8.23
C GLU A 250 9.31 7.70 7.73
N LEU A 251 8.40 8.68 7.83
CA LEU A 251 8.71 10.06 7.46
C LEU A 251 9.77 10.69 8.38
N THR A 252 9.83 10.24 9.64
CA THR A 252 10.76 10.72 10.66
C THR A 252 11.79 9.67 11.10
N GLN A 253 11.65 8.43 10.64
CA GLN A 253 12.55 7.29 10.86
C GLN A 253 13.06 6.77 9.52
N PRO A 254 14.11 7.37 8.94
CA PRO A 254 14.71 6.83 7.73
C PRO A 254 15.23 5.41 7.99
N PRO A 255 15.17 4.50 6.99
CA PRO A 255 15.72 3.16 7.11
C PRO A 255 17.19 3.21 7.54
N GLY A 256 17.54 2.41 8.56
CA GLY A 256 18.91 2.33 9.08
C GLY A 256 19.27 3.34 10.18
N LYS A 257 18.32 4.20 10.62
CA LYS A 257 18.54 5.11 11.76
C LYS A 257 17.79 4.66 13.01
N GLU A 258 18.49 4.55 14.13
CA GLU A 258 17.90 4.22 15.43
C GLU A 258 17.20 5.41 16.10
N ILE A 259 17.51 6.64 15.69
CA ILE A 259 17.00 7.86 16.34
C ILE A 259 15.98 8.56 15.44
N ASP A 260 14.79 8.82 16.02
CA ASP A 260 13.76 9.66 15.42
C ASP A 260 14.31 11.06 15.09
N GLU A 261 14.48 11.36 13.80
CA GLU A 261 14.68 12.72 13.34
C GLU A 261 13.33 13.44 13.24
N GLY A 262 12.65 13.54 14.37
CA GLY A 262 11.32 14.13 14.43
C GLY A 262 11.29 15.56 13.87
N ILE A 263 10.14 15.94 13.34
CA ILE A 263 9.88 17.25 12.76
C ILE A 263 9.80 18.27 13.91
N SER A 264 10.76 19.21 13.93
CA SER A 264 10.89 20.24 14.96
C SER A 264 11.27 21.58 14.30
N PRO A 265 10.30 22.33 13.75
CA PRO A 265 10.56 23.60 13.09
C PRO A 265 11.16 24.62 14.06
N GLY A 266 12.23 25.29 13.62
CA GLY A 266 12.95 26.28 14.42
C GLY A 266 13.67 25.66 15.62
N CYS A 267 13.55 26.26 16.82
CA CYS A 267 14.11 25.70 18.05
C CYS A 267 13.17 24.69 18.74
N GLY A 268 12.18 24.14 18.04
CA GLY A 268 11.10 23.31 18.61
C GLY A 268 10.13 24.04 19.55
N CYS A 269 10.31 25.35 19.75
CA CYS A 269 9.43 26.19 20.57
C CYS A 269 8.16 26.66 19.85
N ASN A 270 8.02 26.41 18.54
CA ASN A 270 6.82 26.79 17.79
C ASN A 270 5.75 25.69 17.88
N GLY A 271 5.26 25.47 19.10
CA GLY A 271 4.19 24.50 19.38
C GLY A 271 2.97 24.63 18.45
N PRO A 272 2.47 25.85 18.15
CA PRO A 272 1.36 26.04 17.22
C PRO A 272 1.64 25.51 15.80
N LEU A 273 2.84 25.72 15.26
CA LEU A 273 3.21 25.21 13.93
C LEU A 273 3.34 23.68 13.93
N VAL A 274 3.95 23.10 14.97
CA VAL A 274 4.05 21.63 15.12
C VAL A 274 2.66 21.01 15.16
N GLU A 275 1.75 21.61 15.93
CA GLU A 275 0.37 21.15 16.05
C GLU A 275 -0.41 21.31 14.74
N GLN A 276 -0.18 22.39 13.99
CA GLN A 276 -0.74 22.59 12.65
C GLN A 276 -0.27 21.48 11.70
N ILE A 277 1.03 21.20 11.64
CA ILE A 277 1.60 20.12 10.80
C ILE A 277 1.02 18.78 11.22
N ARG A 278 0.97 18.50 12.53
CA ARG A 278 0.39 17.27 13.09
C ARG A 278 -1.06 17.09 12.66
N ALA A 279 -1.88 18.13 12.77
CA ALA A 279 -3.29 18.08 12.41
C ALA A 279 -3.51 17.87 10.90
N ASP A 280 -2.79 18.58 10.04
CA ASP A 280 -2.87 18.41 8.57
C ASP A 280 -2.42 17.00 8.16
N LEU A 281 -1.28 16.54 8.71
CA LEU A 281 -0.75 15.21 8.43
C LEU A 281 -1.67 14.10 8.94
N GLN A 282 -2.19 14.20 10.16
CA GLN A 282 -3.13 13.22 10.73
C GLN A 282 -4.42 13.15 9.91
N ALA A 283 -4.99 14.28 9.50
CA ALA A 283 -6.21 14.30 8.67
C ALA A 283 -6.00 13.54 7.34
N ARG A 284 -4.81 13.64 6.75
CA ARG A 284 -4.45 12.89 5.54
C ARG A 284 -4.23 11.42 5.83
N VAL A 285 -3.56 11.06 6.91
CA VAL A 285 -3.35 9.67 7.34
C VAL A 285 -4.69 8.98 7.69
N ASP A 286 -5.64 9.69 8.29
CA ASP A 286 -6.96 9.12 8.61
C ASP A 286 -7.75 8.74 7.35
N VAL A 287 -7.61 9.51 6.27
CA VAL A 287 -8.32 9.30 5.01
C VAL A 287 -7.55 8.40 4.03
N ARG A 288 -6.22 8.52 3.97
CA ARG A 288 -5.33 7.89 2.97
C ARG A 288 -4.39 6.84 3.54
N GLY A 289 -4.21 6.81 4.86
CA GLY A 289 -3.48 5.76 5.58
C GLY A 289 -4.18 4.41 5.51
N ASN A 290 -3.60 3.40 6.14
CA ASN A 290 -4.12 2.03 6.08
C ASN A 290 -5.54 1.92 6.63
N LEU A 291 -5.86 2.63 7.72
CA LEU A 291 -7.21 2.65 8.27
C LEU A 291 -8.23 3.24 7.29
N GLY A 292 -7.88 4.34 6.61
CA GLY A 292 -8.70 4.94 5.57
C GLY A 292 -8.94 3.99 4.39
N GLN A 293 -7.90 3.27 3.97
CA GLN A 293 -8.00 2.26 2.91
C GLN A 293 -8.89 1.07 3.30
N ILE A 294 -8.76 0.56 4.52
CA ILE A 294 -9.62 -0.52 5.04
C ILE A 294 -11.09 -0.08 5.01
N LYS A 295 -11.39 1.11 5.55
CA LYS A 295 -12.75 1.67 5.53
C LYS A 295 -13.29 1.87 4.11
N GLN A 296 -12.45 2.31 3.17
CA GLN A 296 -12.84 2.43 1.77
C GLN A 296 -13.13 1.07 1.14
N LEU A 297 -12.31 0.06 1.43
CA LEU A 297 -12.52 -1.31 0.97
C LEU A 297 -13.84 -1.86 1.54
N GLU A 298 -14.10 -1.75 2.84
CA GLU A 298 -15.35 -2.18 3.47
C GLU A 298 -16.57 -1.50 2.84
N LYS A 299 -16.50 -0.19 2.60
CA LYS A 299 -17.57 0.56 1.94
C LYS A 299 -17.83 0.07 0.52
N MET A 300 -16.77 -0.23 -0.21
CA MET A 300 -16.83 -0.79 -1.55
C MET A 300 -17.46 -2.19 -1.54
N MET A 301 -17.07 -3.04 -0.59
CA MET A 301 -17.66 -4.38 -0.41
C MET A 301 -19.15 -4.32 -0.11
N LEU A 302 -19.56 -3.43 0.79
CA LEU A 302 -20.96 -3.24 1.15
C LEU A 302 -21.80 -2.85 -0.09
N LYS A 303 -21.30 -1.93 -0.92
CA LYS A 303 -21.99 -1.58 -2.18
C LYS A 303 -22.05 -2.75 -3.16
N PHE A 304 -20.96 -3.51 -3.25
CA PHE A 304 -20.92 -4.68 -4.11
C PHE A 304 -21.93 -5.74 -3.65
N HIS A 305 -22.05 -5.93 -2.33
CA HIS A 305 -23.05 -6.81 -1.73
C HIS A 305 -24.47 -6.38 -2.09
N ASP A 306 -24.80 -5.08 -2.04
CA ASP A 306 -26.11 -4.58 -2.46
C ASP A 306 -26.39 -4.90 -3.93
N VAL A 307 -25.42 -4.65 -4.81
CA VAL A 307 -25.54 -4.93 -6.25
C VAL A 307 -25.79 -6.43 -6.47
N ALA A 308 -25.01 -7.28 -5.82
CA ALA A 308 -25.15 -8.73 -5.89
C ALA A 308 -26.50 -9.23 -5.34
N ALA A 309 -27.02 -8.60 -4.28
CA ALA A 309 -28.31 -8.93 -3.68
C ALA A 309 -29.51 -8.49 -4.53
N GLN A 310 -29.37 -7.41 -5.31
CA GLN A 310 -30.45 -6.89 -6.17
C GLN A 310 -30.61 -7.71 -7.47
N LEU A 311 -29.53 -8.30 -7.98
CA LEU A 311 -29.54 -8.96 -9.28
C LEU A 311 -30.47 -10.19 -9.37
N PRO A 312 -30.58 -11.08 -8.36
CA PRO A 312 -31.57 -12.16 -8.37
C PRO A 312 -33.02 -11.68 -8.49
N LEU A 313 -33.36 -10.51 -7.93
CA LEU A 313 -34.70 -9.93 -8.06
C LEU A 313 -34.99 -9.53 -9.53
N ILE A 314 -33.98 -9.02 -10.23
CA ILE A 314 -34.07 -8.68 -11.66
C ILE A 314 -34.26 -9.96 -12.49
N LEU A 315 -33.46 -11.00 -12.21
CA LEU A 315 -33.53 -12.29 -12.90
C LEU A 315 -34.90 -12.96 -12.73
N ASP A 316 -35.44 -12.98 -11.50
CA ASP A 316 -36.77 -13.49 -11.19
C ASP A 316 -37.85 -12.73 -12.00
N LYS A 317 -37.77 -11.40 -12.05
CA LYS A 317 -38.73 -10.57 -12.79
C LYS A 317 -38.74 -10.85 -14.29
N VAL A 318 -37.58 -11.14 -14.90
CA VAL A 318 -37.50 -11.45 -16.34
C VAL A 318 -37.67 -12.94 -16.65
N GLY A 319 -37.93 -13.79 -15.64
CA GLY A 319 -38.05 -15.23 -15.81
C GLY A 319 -36.76 -15.87 -16.32
N ALA A 320 -35.62 -15.43 -15.77
CA ALA A 320 -34.31 -16.03 -15.96
C ALA A 320 -33.94 -16.93 -14.77
N ASP A 321 -32.85 -17.69 -14.91
CA ASP A 321 -32.36 -18.58 -13.86
C ASP A 321 -31.79 -17.76 -12.69
N THR A 322 -32.38 -17.93 -11.49
CA THR A 322 -31.96 -17.22 -10.28
C THR A 322 -30.96 -18.03 -9.45
N SER A 323 -30.72 -19.31 -9.78
CA SER A 323 -29.81 -20.15 -8.99
C SER A 323 -28.37 -19.71 -9.16
N TYR A 324 -27.58 -19.88 -8.09
CA TYR A 324 -26.12 -19.79 -8.17
C TYR A 324 -25.46 -21.01 -7.54
N PRO A 325 -24.60 -21.74 -8.28
CA PRO A 325 -24.31 -21.55 -9.71
C PRO A 325 -25.57 -21.72 -10.59
N PRO A 326 -25.62 -21.10 -11.79
CA PRO A 326 -26.72 -21.33 -12.73
C PRO A 326 -26.79 -22.81 -13.13
N LYS A 327 -27.97 -23.27 -13.56
CA LYS A 327 -28.14 -24.65 -14.05
C LYS A 327 -27.18 -24.94 -15.20
N GLN A 328 -26.71 -26.19 -15.31
CA GLN A 328 -25.78 -26.60 -16.36
C GLN A 328 -26.30 -26.29 -17.77
N GLU A 329 -27.61 -26.42 -17.99
CA GLU A 329 -28.26 -26.02 -19.25
C GLU A 329 -28.09 -24.52 -19.53
N THR A 330 -28.34 -23.67 -18.53
CA THR A 330 -28.12 -22.22 -18.61
C THR A 330 -26.64 -21.91 -18.91
N MET A 331 -25.70 -22.53 -18.19
CA MET A 331 -24.26 -22.35 -18.41
C MET A 331 -23.83 -22.76 -19.82
N THR A 332 -24.28 -23.92 -20.29
CA THR A 332 -23.97 -24.43 -21.63
C THR A 332 -24.58 -23.55 -22.72
N SER A 333 -25.76 -22.96 -22.47
CA SER A 333 -26.39 -22.05 -23.42
C SER A 333 -25.63 -20.72 -23.59
N ILE A 334 -24.99 -20.24 -22.51
CA ILE A 334 -24.29 -18.94 -22.51
C ILE A 334 -22.85 -19.10 -22.99
N TYR A 335 -22.13 -20.10 -22.47
CA TYR A 335 -20.68 -20.23 -22.67
C TYR A 335 -20.28 -21.43 -23.54
N GLY A 336 -21.23 -22.24 -24.00
CA GLY A 336 -20.95 -23.50 -24.67
C GLY A 336 -20.25 -24.51 -23.76
N SER A 337 -19.33 -25.30 -24.32
CA SER A 337 -18.54 -26.29 -23.57
C SER A 337 -17.40 -25.69 -22.75
N SER A 338 -17.11 -24.40 -22.91
CA SER A 338 -15.98 -23.68 -22.32
C SER A 338 -16.42 -22.70 -21.22
N GLY A 339 -17.47 -23.04 -20.47
CA GLY A 339 -17.94 -22.23 -19.35
C GLY A 339 -16.93 -22.14 -18.20
N PRO A 340 -17.00 -21.07 -17.39
CA PRO A 340 -16.16 -20.95 -16.21
C PRO A 340 -16.48 -22.09 -15.22
N ASP A 341 -15.44 -22.67 -14.63
CA ASP A 341 -15.62 -23.65 -13.55
C ASP A 341 -16.04 -22.93 -12.26
N LEU A 342 -17.30 -23.12 -11.87
CA LEU A 342 -17.90 -22.57 -10.66
C LEU A 342 -17.90 -23.57 -9.50
N SER A 343 -17.51 -24.83 -9.74
CA SER A 343 -17.63 -25.92 -8.75
C SER A 343 -16.74 -25.70 -7.52
N GLN A 344 -15.59 -25.06 -7.69
CA GLN A 344 -14.66 -24.73 -6.61
C GLN A 344 -14.97 -23.40 -5.91
N ARG A 345 -15.97 -22.64 -6.37
CA ARG A 345 -16.16 -21.21 -6.02
C ARG A 345 -17.42 -20.91 -5.20
N SER A 346 -18.21 -21.93 -4.84
CA SER A 346 -19.52 -21.74 -4.22
C SER A 346 -19.47 -21.42 -2.71
N ALA A 347 -18.39 -21.77 -2.02
CA ALA A 347 -18.20 -21.39 -0.62
C ALA A 347 -17.36 -20.11 -0.55
N ALA A 348 -17.89 -19.05 0.06
CA ALA A 348 -17.04 -17.96 0.55
C ALA A 348 -16.01 -18.59 1.49
N PRO A 349 -14.70 -18.54 1.18
CA PRO A 349 -13.70 -19.25 1.96
C PRO A 349 -13.67 -18.75 3.41
N HIS A 350 -14.13 -17.51 3.63
CA HIS A 350 -14.13 -16.86 4.93
C HIS A 350 -15.54 -16.37 5.28
N ALA A 351 -16.29 -17.16 6.06
CA ALA A 351 -17.63 -16.77 6.52
C ALA A 351 -17.64 -15.43 7.29
N THR A 352 -16.55 -15.16 8.04
CA THR A 352 -16.36 -13.93 8.81
C THR A 352 -15.00 -13.33 8.46
N ALA A 353 -14.95 -12.54 7.38
CA ALA A 353 -13.70 -11.96 6.90
C ALA A 353 -13.19 -10.81 7.78
N SER A 354 -14.09 -10.09 8.47
CA SER A 354 -13.72 -9.12 9.50
C SER A 354 -14.65 -9.22 10.70
N GLU A 355 -14.11 -8.95 11.89
CA GLU A 355 -14.80 -9.01 13.17
C GLU A 355 -14.76 -7.63 13.83
N GLN A 356 -15.84 -7.25 14.51
CA GLN A 356 -15.88 -6.04 15.31
C GLN A 356 -15.40 -6.35 16.72
N PHE A 357 -14.50 -5.52 17.24
CA PHE A 357 -13.94 -5.69 18.57
C PHE A 357 -14.36 -4.54 19.48
N GLU A 358 -14.66 -4.85 20.74
CA GLU A 358 -14.92 -3.84 21.76
C GLU A 358 -13.62 -3.13 22.16
N THR A 359 -13.69 -1.98 22.83
CA THR A 359 -12.48 -1.35 23.37
C THR A 359 -12.08 -2.04 24.66
N LYS A 360 -10.82 -2.49 24.77
CA LYS A 360 -10.25 -3.04 26.01
C LYS A 360 -9.06 -2.19 26.45
N GLU A 361 -8.94 -1.96 27.75
CA GLU A 361 -7.83 -1.20 28.33
C GLU A 361 -7.07 -2.04 29.34
N TYR A 362 -5.75 -2.03 29.22
CA TYR A 362 -4.82 -2.80 30.02
C TYR A 362 -3.81 -1.87 30.69
N ASP A 363 -3.56 -2.09 31.97
CA ASP A 363 -2.39 -1.53 32.65
C ASP A 363 -1.18 -2.39 32.33
N VAL A 364 -0.27 -1.86 31.51
CA VAL A 364 0.95 -2.52 31.05
C VAL A 364 2.20 -1.93 31.72
N GLN A 365 2.01 -1.28 32.87
CA GLN A 365 3.09 -0.73 33.67
C GLN A 365 4.00 -1.84 34.20
N ASN A 366 5.26 -1.80 33.78
CA ASN A 366 6.32 -2.61 34.37
C ASN A 366 6.76 -1.96 35.69
N GLN A 367 6.37 -2.56 36.82
CA GLN A 367 6.65 -2.03 38.15
C GLN A 367 8.15 -1.98 38.45
N THR A 368 8.91 -2.95 37.92
CA THR A 368 10.38 -2.97 38.07
C THR A 368 11.01 -1.79 37.35
N GLN A 369 10.63 -1.54 36.09
CA GLN A 369 11.12 -0.39 35.33
C GLN A 369 10.72 0.92 36.00
N ASN A 370 9.50 1.02 36.52
CA ASN A 370 9.02 2.21 37.20
C ASN A 370 9.82 2.51 38.49
N ILE A 371 10.17 1.49 39.28
CA ILE A 371 11.05 1.64 40.45
C ILE A 371 12.45 2.07 40.03
N CYS A 372 13.00 1.46 38.97
CA CYS A 372 14.30 1.84 38.43
C CYS A 372 14.30 3.31 37.93
N ASP A 373 13.30 3.72 37.16
CA ASP A 373 13.15 5.08 36.66
C ASP A 373 13.02 6.09 37.82
N LEU A 374 12.28 5.75 38.87
CA LEU A 374 12.14 6.58 40.08
C LEU A 374 13.49 6.78 40.79
N ILE A 375 14.27 5.71 40.97
CA ILE A 375 15.58 5.74 41.63
C ILE A 375 16.60 6.50 40.77
N CYS A 376 16.70 6.16 39.48
CA CYS A 376 17.66 6.74 38.55
C CYS A 376 17.44 8.24 38.30
N THR A 377 16.19 8.70 38.39
CA THR A 377 15.85 10.13 38.22
C THR A 377 15.79 10.90 39.53
N LEU A 378 16.16 10.27 40.67
CA LEU A 378 16.04 10.86 42.02
C LEU A 378 14.61 11.40 42.29
N GLY A 379 13.59 10.74 41.74
CA GLY A 379 12.19 11.12 41.86
C GLY A 379 11.74 12.28 40.96
N ILE A 380 12.61 12.86 40.14
CA ILE A 380 12.29 14.01 39.28
C ILE A 380 11.27 13.61 38.21
N ALA A 381 11.44 12.46 37.56
CA ALA A 381 10.48 11.97 36.56
C ALA A 381 9.16 11.47 37.19
N GLY A 382 9.19 11.15 38.49
CA GLY A 382 8.07 10.50 39.18
C GLY A 382 7.80 9.09 38.67
N CYS A 383 6.67 8.50 39.10
CA CYS A 383 6.21 7.23 38.58
C CYS A 383 5.69 7.40 37.15
N SER A 384 6.13 6.54 36.23
CA SER A 384 5.61 6.49 34.87
C SER A 384 4.36 5.61 34.80
N THR A 385 3.28 6.10 34.21
CA THR A 385 2.14 5.27 33.79
C THR A 385 2.38 4.70 32.41
N HIS A 386 1.90 3.47 32.16
CA HIS A 386 1.98 2.83 30.86
C HIS A 386 0.69 2.02 30.62
N THR A 387 -0.15 2.48 29.70
CA THR A 387 -1.42 1.81 29.39
C THR A 387 -1.46 1.38 27.93
N LEU A 388 -2.10 0.24 27.67
CA LEU A 388 -2.39 -0.28 26.34
C LEU A 388 -3.90 -0.29 26.17
N THR A 389 -4.43 0.55 25.27
CA THR A 389 -5.83 0.52 24.86
C THR A 389 -5.93 -0.19 23.51
N LEU A 390 -6.58 -1.35 23.48
CA LEU A 390 -6.95 -2.02 22.24
C LEU A 390 -8.30 -1.45 21.77
N GLU A 391 -8.24 -0.44 20.90
CA GLU A 391 -9.41 0.13 20.24
C GLU A 391 -9.88 -0.81 19.11
N PRO A 392 -11.08 -0.63 18.51
CA PRO A 392 -11.57 -1.54 17.46
C PRO A 392 -10.65 -1.64 16.24
N GLU A 393 -9.88 -0.59 15.94
CA GLU A 393 -9.09 -0.46 14.71
C GLU A 393 -7.56 -0.43 14.91
N GLN A 394 -7.12 -0.18 16.14
CA GLN A 394 -5.71 0.07 16.45
C GLN A 394 -5.38 -0.22 17.91
N ALA A 395 -4.11 -0.54 18.16
CA ALA A 395 -3.54 -0.53 19.50
C ALA A 395 -3.01 0.87 19.83
N VAL A 396 -3.32 1.38 21.01
CA VAL A 396 -2.87 2.68 21.49
C VAL A 396 -2.09 2.49 22.78
N THR A 397 -0.79 2.75 22.73
CA THR A 397 0.09 2.68 23.89
C THR A 397 0.31 4.10 24.41
N ARG A 398 -0.03 4.36 25.67
CA ARG A 398 0.21 5.65 26.33
C ARG A 398 1.26 5.47 27.41
N ARG A 399 2.35 6.23 27.33
CA ARG A 399 3.38 6.29 28.38
C ARG A 399 3.51 7.71 28.87
N SER A 400 3.30 7.96 30.15
CA SER A 400 3.42 9.31 30.71
C SER A 400 4.15 9.32 32.05
N ASN A 401 4.93 10.36 32.28
CA ASN A 401 5.53 10.69 33.58
C ASN A 401 5.59 12.22 33.72
N LYS A 402 6.22 12.76 34.76
CA LYS A 402 6.29 14.22 34.96
C LYS A 402 7.09 14.96 33.88
N CYS A 403 7.95 14.25 33.17
CA CYS A 403 8.89 14.82 32.20
C CYS A 403 8.52 14.56 30.75
N PHE A 404 7.60 13.63 30.49
CA PHE A 404 7.32 13.13 29.15
C PHE A 404 5.92 12.53 29.06
N ASN A 405 5.30 12.69 27.89
CA ASN A 405 4.08 12.00 27.50
C ASN A 405 4.25 11.52 26.06
N SER A 406 4.05 10.22 25.85
CA SER A 406 3.94 9.59 24.54
C SER A 406 2.57 8.99 24.40
N VAL A 407 2.02 9.16 23.21
CA VAL A 407 1.01 8.26 22.67
C VAL A 407 1.64 7.62 21.45
N ASP A 408 1.49 6.32 21.31
CA ASP A 408 1.84 5.56 20.12
C ASP A 408 0.58 4.86 19.63
N ARG A 409 0.29 4.96 18.32
CA ARG A 409 -0.92 4.41 17.71
C ARG A 409 -0.53 3.48 16.58
N LYS A 410 -0.92 2.21 16.69
CA LYS A 410 -0.57 1.21 15.69
C LYS A 410 -1.82 0.50 15.17
N PRO A 411 -2.26 0.78 13.93
CA PRO A 411 -3.29 0.00 13.27
C PRO A 411 -2.96 -1.49 13.24
N TYR A 412 -3.97 -2.36 13.39
CA TYR A 412 -3.74 -3.80 13.41
C TYR A 412 -3.16 -4.37 12.09
N ALA A 413 -3.39 -3.67 10.97
CA ALA A 413 -2.77 -4.00 9.68
C ALA A 413 -1.25 -3.77 9.64
N GLN A 414 -0.73 -2.89 10.49
CA GLN A 414 0.70 -2.59 10.64
C GLN A 414 1.33 -3.31 11.83
N LEU A 415 0.51 -3.97 12.67
CA LEU A 415 1.05 -4.78 13.74
C LEU A 415 1.87 -5.92 13.11
N GLY A 416 3.17 -5.91 13.37
CA GLY A 416 4.17 -6.83 12.82
C GLY A 416 3.93 -8.25 13.32
N SER A 417 4.80 -8.72 14.21
CA SER A 417 4.54 -9.92 14.99
C SER A 417 3.83 -9.63 16.31
N VAL A 418 3.09 -10.63 16.80
CA VAL A 418 2.64 -10.68 18.20
C VAL A 418 3.52 -11.72 18.87
N ASP A 419 4.48 -11.23 19.64
CA ASP A 419 5.55 -12.01 20.23
C ASP A 419 5.27 -12.18 21.71
N GLU A 420 4.91 -13.41 22.09
CA GLU A 420 4.73 -13.82 23.48
C GLU A 420 6.05 -14.41 23.98
N LYS A 421 6.71 -13.69 24.90
CA LYS A 421 7.98 -14.09 25.48
C LYS A 421 7.83 -14.41 26.96
N VAL A 422 8.31 -15.60 27.33
CA VAL A 422 8.44 -16.07 28.70
C VAL A 422 9.91 -16.37 28.96
N CYS A 423 10.55 -15.68 29.90
CA CYS A 423 11.94 -15.88 30.26
C CYS A 423 12.13 -15.89 31.78
N CYS A 424 12.38 -17.07 32.35
CA CYS A 424 12.46 -17.31 33.79
C CYS A 424 11.20 -16.85 34.54
N CYS A 425 11.23 -15.63 35.09
CA CYS A 425 10.10 -15.00 35.77
C CYS A 425 9.51 -13.82 35.00
N ILE A 426 10.07 -13.47 33.83
CA ILE A 426 9.66 -12.33 33.01
C ILE A 426 8.70 -12.79 31.90
N HIS A 427 7.47 -12.32 31.94
CA HIS A 427 6.49 -12.48 30.87
C HIS A 427 6.30 -11.15 30.14
N SER A 428 6.28 -11.17 28.81
CA SER A 428 6.02 -9.97 28.03
C SER A 428 5.38 -10.27 26.69
N VAL A 429 4.58 -9.33 26.18
CA VAL A 429 4.04 -9.34 24.82
C VAL A 429 4.52 -8.09 24.08
N ASN A 430 5.21 -8.26 22.95
CA ASN A 430 5.81 -7.15 22.19
C ASN A 430 6.63 -6.17 23.07
N GLY A 431 7.32 -6.69 24.09
CA GLY A 431 8.10 -5.90 25.05
C GLY A 431 7.29 -5.28 26.21
N LEU A 432 5.95 -5.42 26.23
CA LEU A 432 5.09 -5.00 27.32
C LEU A 432 5.05 -6.08 28.42
N ALA A 433 5.49 -5.75 29.63
CA ALA A 433 5.56 -6.65 30.78
C ALA A 433 4.71 -6.10 31.96
N PRO A 434 3.38 -6.32 31.97
CA PRO A 434 2.49 -5.78 33.00
C PRO A 434 2.81 -6.31 34.40
N GLY A 435 2.94 -5.43 35.39
CA GLY A 435 3.19 -5.80 36.79
C GLY A 435 4.68 -5.97 37.14
N CYS A 436 4.98 -6.82 38.13
CA CYS A 436 6.35 -7.14 38.54
C CYS A 436 6.81 -8.40 37.81
N CYS A 437 7.66 -8.23 36.80
CA CYS A 437 8.10 -9.30 35.89
C CYS A 437 7.01 -9.86 34.96
N GLY A 438 5.88 -9.16 34.72
CA GLY A 438 4.86 -9.66 33.80
C GLY A 438 3.93 -10.71 34.41
N ASP A 439 2.67 -10.36 34.62
CA ASP A 439 1.64 -11.35 34.97
C ASP A 439 1.41 -12.31 33.78
N PRO A 440 1.70 -13.62 33.94
CA PRO A 440 1.58 -14.59 32.86
C PRO A 440 0.17 -14.68 32.28
N VAL A 441 -0.87 -14.55 33.12
CA VAL A 441 -2.27 -14.65 32.68
C VAL A 441 -2.61 -13.43 31.83
N LEU A 442 -2.24 -12.24 32.31
CA LEU A 442 -2.52 -10.99 31.63
C LEU A 442 -1.73 -10.84 30.32
N VAL A 443 -0.44 -11.23 30.30
CA VAL A 443 0.38 -11.22 29.07
C VAL A 443 -0.22 -12.13 28.01
N LYS A 444 -0.65 -13.33 28.39
CA LYS A 444 -1.29 -14.26 27.48
C LYS A 444 -2.62 -13.72 26.96
N GLU A 445 -3.45 -13.14 27.83
CA GLU A 445 -4.70 -12.50 27.41
C GLU A 445 -4.46 -11.38 26.39
N ILE A 446 -3.49 -10.48 26.66
CA ILE A 446 -3.14 -9.40 25.75
C ILE A 446 -2.62 -9.95 24.42
N ALA A 447 -1.77 -10.98 24.43
CA ALA A 447 -1.26 -11.61 23.22
C ALA A 447 -2.37 -12.26 22.38
N GLU A 448 -3.28 -13.00 23.01
CA GLU A 448 -4.43 -13.61 22.34
C GLU A 448 -5.37 -12.55 21.73
N GLU A 449 -5.66 -11.49 22.48
CA GLU A 449 -6.52 -10.39 22.03
C GLU A 449 -5.88 -9.59 20.89
N MET A 450 -4.59 -9.24 20.99
CA MET A 450 -3.85 -8.56 19.93
C MET A 450 -3.79 -9.41 18.66
N GLN A 451 -3.56 -10.73 18.79
CA GLN A 451 -3.53 -11.63 17.66
C GLN A 451 -4.92 -11.79 17.02
N ALA A 452 -5.99 -11.90 17.81
CA ALA A 452 -7.36 -11.96 17.30
C ALA A 452 -7.71 -10.72 16.47
N ARG A 453 -7.36 -9.52 16.97
CA ARG A 453 -7.59 -8.25 16.26
C ARG A 453 -6.72 -8.11 15.02
N LYS A 454 -5.47 -8.55 15.08
CA LYS A 454 -4.59 -8.61 13.90
C LYS A 454 -5.17 -9.50 12.80
N VAL A 455 -5.74 -10.66 13.16
CA VAL A 455 -6.39 -11.55 12.19
C VAL A 455 -7.71 -10.94 11.70
N GLY A 456 -8.54 -10.38 12.58
CA GLY A 456 -9.89 -9.88 12.27
C GLY A 456 -9.98 -8.46 11.68
N ARG A 457 -8.95 -7.63 11.84
CA ARG A 457 -8.88 -6.24 11.31
C ARG A 457 -7.59 -5.92 10.55
N GLY A 458 -6.58 -6.78 10.57
CA GLY A 458 -5.30 -6.55 9.89
C GLY A 458 -5.26 -6.99 8.43
N ASN A 459 -4.05 -7.18 7.90
CA ASN A 459 -3.84 -7.55 6.49
C ASN A 459 -4.48 -8.90 6.10
N ILE A 460 -4.63 -9.81 7.07
CA ILE A 460 -5.29 -11.10 6.86
C ILE A 460 -6.77 -10.88 6.58
N ALA A 461 -7.50 -10.18 7.47
CA ALA A 461 -8.89 -9.79 7.23
C ALA A 461 -9.09 -9.05 5.90
N GLN A 462 -8.17 -8.15 5.55
CA GLN A 462 -8.21 -7.44 4.27
C GLN A 462 -8.14 -8.38 3.08
N LEU A 463 -7.23 -9.37 3.09
CA LEU A 463 -7.13 -10.38 2.04
C LEU A 463 -8.41 -11.22 1.97
N ARG A 464 -8.90 -11.73 3.11
CA ARG A 464 -10.16 -12.50 3.19
C ARG A 464 -11.35 -11.72 2.60
N ASN A 465 -11.41 -10.44 2.92
CA ASN A 465 -12.42 -9.51 2.42
C ASN A 465 -12.34 -9.35 0.89
N GLN A 466 -11.13 -9.17 0.35
CA GLN A 466 -10.92 -9.10 -1.09
C GLN A 466 -11.30 -10.41 -1.79
N GLU A 467 -10.99 -11.57 -1.20
CA GLU A 467 -11.32 -12.89 -1.76
C GLU A 467 -12.83 -13.08 -1.86
N ASN A 468 -13.54 -12.80 -0.77
CA ASN A 468 -15.00 -12.83 -0.74
C ASN A 468 -15.61 -11.86 -1.77
N THR A 469 -15.02 -10.67 -1.92
CA THR A 469 -15.49 -9.67 -2.89
C THR A 469 -15.28 -10.13 -4.32
N MET A 470 -14.13 -10.72 -4.61
CA MET A 470 -13.84 -11.28 -5.93
C MET A 470 -14.81 -12.40 -6.29
N ILE A 471 -15.12 -13.31 -5.35
CA ILE A 471 -16.12 -14.36 -5.57
C ILE A 471 -17.49 -13.75 -5.85
N LYS A 472 -17.90 -12.74 -5.08
CA LYS A 472 -19.17 -12.03 -5.31
C LYS A 472 -19.17 -11.29 -6.64
N ALA A 473 -18.04 -10.75 -7.06
CA ALA A 473 -17.89 -10.10 -8.35
C ALA A 473 -18.09 -11.06 -9.51
N LEU A 474 -17.47 -12.24 -9.44
CA LEU A 474 -17.67 -13.32 -10.40
C LEU A 474 -19.12 -13.83 -10.41
N GLU A 475 -19.73 -14.01 -9.24
CA GLU A 475 -21.15 -14.39 -9.13
C GLU A 475 -22.05 -13.36 -9.81
N THR A 476 -21.77 -12.08 -9.59
CA THR A 476 -22.51 -10.96 -10.19
C THR A 476 -22.30 -10.90 -11.69
N ASP A 477 -21.08 -11.15 -12.17
CA ASP A 477 -20.74 -11.19 -13.59
C ASP A 477 -21.49 -12.30 -14.32
N VAL A 478 -21.44 -13.53 -13.79
CA VAL A 478 -22.16 -14.69 -14.34
C VAL A 478 -23.67 -14.44 -14.38
N ARG A 479 -24.26 -13.91 -13.31
CA ARG A 479 -25.69 -13.56 -13.27
C ARG A 479 -26.04 -12.44 -14.26
N THR A 480 -25.13 -11.51 -14.48
CA THR A 480 -25.30 -10.45 -15.49
C THR A 480 -25.29 -11.06 -16.89
N ASP A 481 -24.46 -12.06 -17.16
CA ASP A 481 -24.45 -12.78 -18.44
C ASP A 481 -25.74 -13.59 -18.66
N VAL A 482 -26.29 -14.22 -17.61
CA VAL A 482 -27.62 -14.85 -17.67
C VAL A 482 -28.69 -13.82 -18.08
N PHE A 483 -28.65 -12.63 -17.48
CA PHE A 483 -29.59 -11.55 -17.81
C PHE A 483 -29.40 -11.06 -19.27
N MET A 484 -28.15 -10.84 -19.69
CA MET A 484 -27.82 -10.39 -21.04
C MET A 484 -28.27 -11.40 -22.10
N HIS A 485 -27.98 -12.69 -21.89
CA HIS A 485 -28.41 -13.77 -22.76
C HIS A 485 -29.94 -13.85 -22.86
N LYS A 486 -30.66 -13.72 -21.74
CA LYS A 486 -32.14 -13.68 -21.73
C LYS A 486 -32.69 -12.52 -22.56
N LYS A 487 -31.97 -11.40 -22.62
CA LYS A 487 -32.31 -10.20 -23.39
C LYS A 487 -31.75 -10.22 -24.82
N GLY A 488 -31.12 -11.32 -25.26
CA GLY A 488 -30.49 -11.45 -26.57
C GLY A 488 -29.40 -10.39 -26.78
N MET A 489 -28.54 -10.18 -25.79
CA MET A 489 -27.34 -9.35 -25.88
C MET A 489 -26.12 -10.26 -25.85
N GLU A 490 -25.17 -10.00 -26.74
CA GLU A 490 -23.91 -10.72 -26.85
C GLU A 490 -22.80 -9.95 -26.12
N TYR A 491 -21.93 -10.67 -25.41
CA TYR A 491 -20.72 -10.16 -24.79
C TYR A 491 -19.54 -11.08 -25.16
N PRO A 492 -18.36 -10.57 -25.57
CA PRO A 492 -17.99 -9.15 -25.66
C PRO A 492 -18.77 -8.39 -26.76
N PRO A 493 -19.08 -7.09 -26.56
CA PRO A 493 -19.83 -6.32 -27.54
C PRO A 493 -19.02 -6.06 -28.82
N SER A 494 -19.73 -5.96 -29.95
CA SER A 494 -19.13 -5.48 -31.19
C SER A 494 -18.66 -4.02 -31.06
N GLN A 495 -17.67 -3.62 -31.88
CA GLN A 495 -17.20 -2.23 -31.96
C GLN A 495 -18.36 -1.25 -32.27
N GLN A 496 -19.31 -1.66 -33.11
CA GLN A 496 -20.50 -0.85 -33.44
C GLN A 496 -21.39 -0.66 -32.22
N THR A 497 -21.62 -1.72 -31.44
CA THR A 497 -22.38 -1.66 -30.19
C THR A 497 -21.70 -0.71 -29.19
N LEU A 498 -20.38 -0.80 -29.06
CA LEU A 498 -19.62 0.10 -28.19
C LEU A 498 -19.73 1.57 -28.63
N HIS A 499 -19.61 1.85 -29.93
CA HIS A 499 -19.79 3.21 -30.44
C HIS A 499 -21.21 3.73 -30.27
N ALA A 500 -22.23 2.86 -30.37
CA ALA A 500 -23.61 3.25 -30.11
C ALA A 500 -23.82 3.64 -28.64
N VAL A 501 -23.20 2.93 -27.70
CA VAL A 501 -23.35 3.17 -26.25
C VAL A 501 -22.51 4.35 -25.77
N TYR A 502 -21.26 4.47 -26.21
CA TYR A 502 -20.28 5.42 -25.67
C TYR A 502 -19.92 6.58 -26.62
N GLY A 503 -20.43 6.57 -27.86
CA GLY A 503 -20.08 7.55 -28.88
C GLY A 503 -18.61 7.45 -29.31
N PRO A 504 -17.89 8.59 -29.47
CA PRO A 504 -16.51 8.58 -29.93
C PRO A 504 -15.51 8.08 -28.87
N SER A 505 -15.85 8.15 -27.58
CA SER A 505 -14.98 7.80 -26.47
C SER A 505 -15.23 6.37 -25.98
N VAL A 506 -14.95 5.39 -26.84
CA VAL A 506 -15.14 3.96 -26.52
C VAL A 506 -14.15 3.50 -25.43
N PRO A 507 -14.63 2.87 -24.34
CA PRO A 507 -13.74 2.29 -23.35
C PRO A 507 -12.96 1.11 -23.94
N LYS A 508 -11.68 1.00 -23.60
CA LYS A 508 -10.88 -0.17 -23.95
C LYS A 508 -11.35 -1.37 -23.13
N LEU A 509 -11.75 -2.45 -23.80
CA LEU A 509 -12.11 -3.70 -23.12
C LEU A 509 -10.89 -4.27 -22.38
N PRO A 510 -11.09 -4.80 -21.16
CA PRO A 510 -10.11 -5.64 -20.50
C PRO A 510 -9.65 -6.79 -21.42
N PRO A 511 -8.37 -7.20 -21.37
CA PRO A 511 -7.93 -8.40 -22.07
C PRO A 511 -8.68 -9.64 -21.54
N ASP A 512 -8.91 -10.62 -22.40
CA ASP A 512 -9.58 -11.89 -22.06
C ASP A 512 -8.68 -12.87 -21.29
N GLU A 513 -7.42 -12.50 -21.00
CA GLU A 513 -6.50 -13.37 -20.26
C GLU A 513 -7.04 -13.68 -18.85
N PRO A 514 -6.99 -14.94 -18.40
CA PRO A 514 -7.45 -15.33 -17.08
C PRO A 514 -6.55 -14.70 -16.01
N VAL A 515 -7.06 -13.65 -15.36
CA VAL A 515 -6.27 -12.86 -14.43
C VAL A 515 -6.21 -13.60 -13.08
N HIS A 516 -4.99 -14.04 -12.73
CA HIS A 516 -4.54 -14.58 -11.42
C HIS A 516 -5.56 -15.37 -10.57
N LEU A 517 -6.27 -16.34 -11.15
CA LEU A 517 -7.26 -17.15 -10.42
C LEU A 517 -6.67 -17.96 -9.25
N ASN A 518 -5.36 -18.23 -9.27
CA ASN A 518 -4.65 -18.98 -8.24
C ASN A 518 -4.14 -18.12 -7.07
N ALA A 519 -4.47 -16.83 -7.02
CA ALA A 519 -4.04 -15.92 -5.95
C ALA A 519 -4.71 -16.17 -4.59
N SER A 520 -5.66 -17.12 -4.50
CA SER A 520 -6.46 -17.41 -3.31
C SER A 520 -6.47 -18.91 -2.95
N GLU A 521 -5.50 -19.68 -3.44
CA GLU A 521 -5.42 -21.11 -3.16
C GLU A 521 -5.16 -21.37 -1.67
N GLN A 522 -5.98 -22.22 -1.06
CA GLN A 522 -5.76 -22.69 0.31
C GLN A 522 -4.50 -23.55 0.38
N LEU A 523 -3.63 -23.24 1.33
CA LEU A 523 -2.36 -23.91 1.53
C LEU A 523 -2.43 -24.83 2.75
N GLU A 524 -1.99 -26.07 2.58
CA GLU A 524 -1.92 -27.05 3.67
C GLU A 524 -0.98 -26.59 4.78
N THR A 525 -1.27 -26.92 6.04
CA THR A 525 -0.33 -26.61 7.14
C THR A 525 0.90 -27.49 7.07
N LYS A 526 2.09 -26.89 7.06
CA LYS A 526 3.38 -27.61 7.10
C LYS A 526 4.13 -27.29 8.39
N ASN A 527 4.80 -28.30 8.95
CA ASN A 527 5.58 -28.17 10.17
C ASN A 527 7.05 -28.51 9.89
N TYR A 528 7.95 -27.65 10.37
CA TYR A 528 9.38 -27.79 10.20
C TYR A 528 10.08 -27.74 11.56
N LEU A 529 11.05 -28.63 11.77
CA LEU A 529 12.01 -28.53 12.86
C LEU A 529 13.20 -27.71 12.37
N ILE A 530 13.31 -26.47 12.83
CA ILE A 530 14.32 -25.51 12.36
C ILE A 530 15.36 -25.16 13.44
N THR A 531 15.47 -26.01 14.47
CA THR A 531 16.44 -25.86 15.56
C THR A 531 17.85 -25.74 15.02
N SER A 532 18.57 -24.67 15.40
CA SER A 532 19.99 -24.55 15.07
C SER A 532 20.83 -25.49 15.96
N ALA A 533 21.98 -25.92 15.46
CA ALA A 533 22.91 -26.75 16.21
C ALA A 533 23.37 -26.02 17.48
N CYS A 534 23.57 -24.69 17.39
CA CYS A 534 23.90 -23.86 18.55
C CYS A 534 22.80 -23.91 19.61
N ASP A 535 21.52 -23.78 19.23
CA ASP A 535 20.40 -23.86 20.17
C ASP A 535 20.33 -25.23 20.84
N GLN A 536 20.51 -26.28 20.05
CA GLN A 536 20.46 -27.66 20.54
C GLN A 536 21.55 -27.95 21.57
N TYR A 537 22.79 -27.53 21.31
CA TYR A 537 23.94 -27.84 22.18
C TYR A 537 24.14 -26.86 23.33
N CYS A 538 23.84 -25.58 23.15
CA CYS A 538 24.14 -24.54 24.14
C CYS A 538 23.05 -24.38 25.21
N CYS A 539 21.78 -24.69 24.89
CA CYS A 539 20.66 -24.39 25.78
C CYS A 539 19.56 -25.47 25.82
N CYS A 540 19.79 -26.64 25.23
CA CYS A 540 18.73 -27.64 24.99
C CYS A 540 17.50 -27.01 24.30
N GLY A 541 17.74 -25.99 23.46
CA GLY A 541 16.71 -25.24 22.76
C GLY A 541 16.14 -26.03 21.60
N THR A 542 14.87 -25.82 21.31
CA THR A 542 14.16 -26.37 20.16
C THR A 542 13.39 -25.25 19.49
N THR A 543 13.59 -25.10 18.18
CA THR A 543 12.88 -24.13 17.36
C THR A 543 12.02 -24.88 16.34
N THR A 544 10.71 -24.68 16.38
CA THR A 544 9.79 -25.21 15.38
C THR A 544 9.13 -24.08 14.60
N MET A 545 8.82 -24.36 13.34
CA MET A 545 8.11 -23.43 12.46
C MET A 545 6.90 -24.12 11.87
N GLU A 546 5.73 -23.55 12.10
CA GLU A 546 4.45 -23.98 11.52
C GLU A 546 4.04 -22.96 10.46
N LEU A 547 3.92 -23.41 9.21
CA LEU A 547 3.43 -22.61 8.09
C LEU A 547 1.97 -22.99 7.86
N ASN A 548 1.05 -22.20 8.40
CA ASN A 548 -0.39 -22.36 8.14
C ASN A 548 -0.82 -21.53 6.92
N ASP A 549 -2.09 -21.50 6.58
CA ASP A 549 -2.59 -20.81 5.38
C ASP A 549 -2.33 -19.29 5.36
N GLU A 550 -2.15 -18.64 6.52
CA GLU A 550 -2.14 -17.16 6.62
C GLU A 550 -0.86 -16.56 7.24
N GLU A 551 -0.19 -17.31 8.10
CA GLU A 551 1.01 -16.87 8.82
C GLU A 551 2.02 -18.00 9.08
N ALA A 552 3.27 -17.58 9.27
CA ALA A 552 4.33 -18.41 9.81
C ALA A 552 4.36 -18.24 11.34
N ILE A 553 4.29 -19.36 12.07
CA ILE A 553 4.37 -19.39 13.53
C ILE A 553 5.71 -20.00 13.92
N PHE A 554 6.55 -19.22 14.57
CA PHE A 554 7.84 -19.64 15.11
C PHE A 554 7.69 -19.89 16.61
N ARG A 555 8.11 -21.07 17.07
CA ARG A 555 8.11 -21.43 18.48
C ARG A 555 9.52 -21.80 18.90
N TYR A 556 10.09 -21.02 19.79
CA TYR A 556 11.35 -21.32 20.45
C TYR A 556 11.07 -21.78 21.87
N ASN A 557 11.64 -22.90 22.27
CA ASN A 557 11.54 -23.40 23.64
C ASN A 557 12.91 -23.87 24.09
N ASN A 558 13.34 -23.45 25.27
CA ASN A 558 14.49 -24.03 25.95
C ASN A 558 14.15 -24.25 27.45
N CYS A 559 15.14 -24.63 28.26
CA CYS A 559 14.92 -24.92 29.67
C CYS A 559 14.47 -23.72 30.54
N LEU A 560 14.64 -22.49 30.05
CA LEU A 560 14.41 -21.25 30.80
C LEU A 560 13.44 -20.30 30.11
N CYS A 561 13.21 -20.43 28.81
CA CYS A 561 12.35 -19.53 28.06
C CYS A 561 11.57 -20.22 26.95
N SER A 562 10.37 -19.71 26.72
CA SER A 562 9.57 -19.98 25.53
C SER A 562 9.24 -18.66 24.84
N ASP A 563 9.31 -18.67 23.52
CA ASP A 563 8.96 -17.53 22.68
C ASP A 563 8.08 -18.02 21.54
N THR A 564 6.92 -17.39 21.35
CA THR A 564 6.03 -17.66 20.22
C THR A 564 5.87 -16.37 19.43
N ARG A 565 6.30 -16.43 18.17
CA ARG A 565 6.24 -15.35 17.20
C ARG A 565 5.34 -15.73 16.04
N ARG A 566 4.49 -14.80 15.62
CA ARG A 566 3.53 -14.98 14.51
C ARG A 566 3.71 -13.91 13.44
N GLU A 567 4.11 -14.31 12.25
CA GLU A 567 4.43 -13.41 11.14
C GLU A 567 3.54 -13.69 9.91
N PRO A 568 2.68 -12.74 9.49
CA PRO A 568 1.88 -12.88 8.28
C PRO A 568 2.75 -12.91 7.02
N TYR A 569 2.34 -13.67 6.00
CA TYR A 569 3.10 -13.75 4.73
C TYR A 569 3.25 -12.41 4.00
N ALA A 570 2.37 -11.45 4.26
CA ALA A 570 2.45 -10.08 3.77
C ALA A 570 3.66 -9.29 4.32
N GLN A 571 4.21 -9.71 5.46
CA GLN A 571 5.25 -9.00 6.21
C GLN A 571 6.62 -9.67 6.18
N LEU A 572 6.76 -10.90 5.66
CA LEU A 572 8.03 -11.63 5.60
C LEU A 572 9.18 -10.91 4.87
N GLY A 573 8.88 -9.85 4.12
CA GLY A 573 9.86 -9.11 3.35
C GLY A 573 10.55 -10.00 2.31
N SER A 574 11.87 -10.02 2.26
CA SER A 574 12.60 -10.94 1.36
C SER A 574 12.64 -12.34 1.96
N VAL A 575 12.41 -13.40 1.16
CA VAL A 575 12.53 -14.80 1.62
C VAL A 575 13.46 -15.52 0.67
N GLU A 576 14.72 -15.64 1.05
CA GLU A 576 15.73 -16.21 0.16
C GLU A 576 16.72 -17.08 0.93
N PRO A 577 17.19 -18.19 0.33
CA PRO A 577 18.29 -18.94 0.88
C PRO A 577 19.56 -18.08 0.77
N MET A 578 20.29 -17.96 1.86
CA MET A 578 21.60 -17.34 1.92
C MET A 578 22.63 -18.41 2.18
N SER A 579 23.63 -18.52 1.31
CA SER A 579 24.78 -19.38 1.54
C SER A 579 25.91 -18.61 2.22
N GLN A 580 26.53 -19.22 3.23
CA GLN A 580 27.66 -18.70 3.99
C GLN A 580 28.77 -19.75 4.06
N CYS A 581 29.97 -19.38 4.52
CA CYS A 581 31.10 -20.29 4.72
C CYS A 581 31.48 -21.10 3.46
N MET A 582 31.70 -20.43 2.32
CA MET A 582 32.01 -21.09 1.04
C MET A 582 30.92 -22.08 0.59
N GLY A 583 29.66 -21.77 0.92
CA GLY A 583 28.52 -22.61 0.60
C GLY A 583 28.32 -23.83 1.50
N GLN A 584 29.09 -23.98 2.59
CA GLN A 584 28.93 -25.10 3.53
C GLN A 584 27.75 -24.92 4.48
N CYS A 585 27.34 -23.68 4.73
CA CYS A 585 26.19 -23.35 5.56
C CYS A 585 25.16 -22.60 4.72
N SER A 586 23.89 -22.90 4.90
CA SER A 586 22.77 -22.18 4.30
C SER A 586 21.73 -21.86 5.36
N SER A 587 21.14 -20.69 5.25
CA SER A 587 20.04 -20.24 6.10
C SER A 587 18.97 -19.61 5.21
N VAL A 588 17.74 -19.49 5.73
CA VAL A 588 16.70 -18.67 5.11
C VAL A 588 16.64 -17.37 5.89
N HIS A 589 16.85 -16.25 5.19
CA HIS A 589 16.70 -14.93 5.77
C HIS A 589 15.31 -14.40 5.42
N THR A 590 14.58 -13.97 6.44
CA THR A 590 13.48 -13.01 6.32
C THR A 590 13.92 -11.66 6.87
N ASP A 591 13.10 -10.63 6.70
CA ASP A 591 13.39 -9.32 7.32
C ASP A 591 13.57 -9.40 8.83
N GLN A 592 12.85 -10.34 9.45
CA GLN A 592 12.74 -10.41 10.89
C GLN A 592 13.36 -11.67 11.48
N ASN A 593 13.63 -12.71 10.67
CA ASN A 593 14.04 -14.02 11.14
C ASN A 593 15.25 -14.56 10.36
N HIS A 594 16.12 -15.24 11.10
CA HIS A 594 17.25 -15.98 10.56
C HIS A 594 17.06 -17.47 10.83
N ILE A 595 16.66 -18.23 9.82
CA ILE A 595 16.30 -19.64 9.94
C ILE A 595 17.50 -20.49 9.50
N CYS A 596 18.15 -21.17 10.45
CA CYS A 596 19.33 -22.00 10.18
C CYS A 596 19.16 -23.39 10.79
N PRO A 597 18.44 -24.32 10.12
CA PRO A 597 18.24 -25.68 10.62
C PRO A 597 19.58 -26.41 10.78
N GLY A 598 19.84 -26.98 11.97
CA GLY A 598 21.12 -27.57 12.31
C GLY A 598 22.26 -26.56 12.22
N CYS A 599 23.35 -26.90 11.52
CA CYS A 599 24.44 -25.97 11.24
C CYS A 599 24.26 -25.18 9.93
N GLY A 600 23.05 -25.19 9.35
CA GLY A 600 22.81 -24.75 7.97
C GLY A 600 23.33 -25.74 6.94
N CYS A 601 23.77 -26.93 7.37
CA CYS A 601 24.36 -27.95 6.49
C CYS A 601 23.29 -28.77 5.74
N ASP A 602 22.01 -28.71 6.17
CA ASP A 602 20.89 -29.32 5.46
C ASP A 602 20.34 -28.38 4.38
N HIS A 603 21.07 -28.29 3.27
CA HIS A 603 20.69 -27.45 2.14
C HIS A 603 19.32 -27.82 1.57
N THR A 604 18.92 -29.08 1.63
CA THR A 604 17.60 -29.54 1.15
C THR A 604 16.50 -28.91 2.00
N LEU A 605 16.58 -29.04 3.33
CA LEU A 605 15.60 -28.46 4.23
C LEU A 605 15.55 -26.92 4.13
N VAL A 606 16.71 -26.27 4.01
CA VAL A 606 16.79 -24.80 3.83
C VAL A 606 16.12 -24.36 2.53
N ASN A 607 16.41 -25.03 1.41
CA ASN A 607 15.79 -24.71 0.13
C ASN A 607 14.28 -25.02 0.12
N ASP A 608 13.85 -26.10 0.76
CA ASP A 608 12.45 -26.46 0.89
C ASP A 608 11.68 -25.41 1.71
N VAL A 609 12.25 -24.96 2.83
CA VAL A 609 11.68 -23.88 3.66
C VAL A 609 11.62 -22.56 2.89
N ALA A 610 12.70 -22.17 2.21
CA ALA A 610 12.74 -20.94 1.42
C ALA A 610 11.71 -20.97 0.27
N THR A 611 11.65 -22.08 -0.46
CA THR A 611 10.72 -22.28 -1.58
C THR A 611 9.27 -22.22 -1.10
N GLU A 612 8.98 -22.90 0.02
CA GLU A 612 7.64 -22.88 0.60
C GLU A 612 7.25 -21.48 1.06
N LEU A 613 8.07 -20.81 1.88
CA LEU A 613 7.80 -19.45 2.36
C LEU A 613 7.64 -18.45 1.20
N GLN A 614 8.47 -18.54 0.16
CA GLN A 614 8.35 -17.69 -1.02
C GLN A 614 7.06 -17.97 -1.80
N ASN A 615 6.66 -19.24 -1.95
CA ASN A 615 5.37 -19.62 -2.54
C ASN A 615 4.20 -19.02 -1.74
N ARG A 616 4.23 -19.10 -0.40
CA ARG A 616 3.18 -18.51 0.46
C ARG A 616 3.18 -16.99 0.40
N LYS A 617 4.34 -16.34 0.39
CA LYS A 617 4.47 -14.89 0.21
C LYS A 617 3.84 -14.43 -1.12
N VAL A 618 4.03 -15.18 -2.21
CA VAL A 618 3.42 -14.84 -3.51
C VAL A 618 1.91 -15.09 -3.52
N LYS A 619 1.43 -16.16 -2.89
CA LYS A 619 0.02 -16.57 -2.88
C LYS A 619 -0.84 -15.93 -1.78
N ARG A 620 -0.26 -15.45 -0.69
CA ARG A 620 -0.96 -14.93 0.49
C ARG A 620 -0.41 -13.59 1.00
N GLY A 621 0.73 -13.13 0.47
CA GLY A 621 1.32 -11.84 0.83
C GLY A 621 0.83 -10.68 -0.04
N ASN A 622 1.60 -9.58 -0.04
CA ASN A 622 1.24 -8.35 -0.76
C ASN A 622 1.07 -8.54 -2.28
N ILE A 623 1.80 -9.48 -2.88
CA ILE A 623 1.68 -9.77 -4.32
C ILE A 623 0.28 -10.35 -4.62
N ALA A 624 -0.22 -11.25 -3.78
CA ALA A 624 -1.57 -11.82 -3.94
C ALA A 624 -2.66 -10.74 -3.80
N GLN A 625 -2.53 -9.87 -2.79
CA GLN A 625 -3.46 -8.75 -2.61
C GLN A 625 -3.50 -7.83 -3.83
N ILE A 626 -2.33 -7.50 -4.40
CA ILE A 626 -2.23 -6.69 -5.62
C ILE A 626 -2.93 -7.40 -6.79
N ARG A 627 -2.60 -8.66 -7.05
CA ARG A 627 -3.20 -9.44 -8.14
C ARG A 627 -4.71 -9.57 -7.98
N LEU A 628 -5.19 -9.78 -6.76
CA LEU A 628 -6.62 -9.89 -6.47
C LEU A 628 -7.34 -8.56 -6.68
N GLN A 629 -6.73 -7.44 -6.29
CA GLN A 629 -7.24 -6.10 -6.57
C GLN A 629 -7.28 -5.82 -8.08
N GLU A 630 -6.26 -6.25 -8.82
CA GLU A 630 -6.18 -6.15 -10.28
C GLU A 630 -7.29 -6.97 -10.96
N ASN A 631 -7.53 -8.20 -10.51
CA ASN A 631 -8.63 -9.03 -11.00
C ASN A 631 -9.97 -8.33 -10.75
N LEU A 632 -10.18 -7.86 -9.51
CA LEU A 632 -11.43 -7.24 -9.10
C LEU A 632 -11.74 -5.97 -9.89
N ILE A 633 -10.74 -5.11 -10.15
CA ILE A 633 -10.98 -3.89 -10.94
C ILE A 633 -11.37 -4.21 -12.37
N LEU A 634 -10.78 -5.26 -12.97
CA LEU A 634 -11.12 -5.69 -14.33
C LEU A 634 -12.55 -6.23 -14.38
N GLU A 635 -12.96 -7.06 -13.41
CA GLU A 635 -14.34 -7.56 -13.31
C GLU A 635 -15.35 -6.43 -13.09
N VAL A 636 -15.03 -5.46 -12.23
CA VAL A 636 -15.88 -4.26 -12.03
C VAL A 636 -16.01 -3.43 -13.31
N ILE A 637 -14.93 -3.30 -14.11
CA ILE A 637 -14.98 -2.61 -15.41
C ILE A 637 -15.88 -3.39 -16.39
N LYS A 638 -15.72 -4.72 -16.49
CA LYS A 638 -16.57 -5.57 -17.35
C LYS A 638 -18.04 -5.41 -16.97
N LEU A 639 -18.36 -5.53 -15.68
CA LEU A 639 -19.69 -5.29 -15.14
C LEU A 639 -20.21 -3.89 -15.51
N GLY A 640 -19.38 -2.87 -15.35
CA GLY A 640 -19.72 -1.49 -15.74
C GLY A 640 -20.21 -1.42 -17.19
N ILE A 641 -19.47 -2.06 -18.11
CA ILE A 641 -19.80 -2.10 -19.54
C ILE A 641 -21.07 -2.91 -19.82
N LYS A 642 -21.22 -4.09 -19.19
CA LYS A 642 -22.42 -4.92 -19.31
C LYS A 642 -23.67 -4.15 -18.89
N TYR A 643 -23.61 -3.43 -17.77
CA TYR A 643 -24.72 -2.59 -17.32
C TYR A 643 -24.99 -1.40 -18.23
N ASP A 644 -23.97 -0.75 -18.81
CA ASP A 644 -24.20 0.32 -19.80
C ASP A 644 -24.93 -0.19 -21.05
N MET A 645 -24.59 -1.39 -21.52
CA MET A 645 -25.30 -2.05 -22.63
C MET A 645 -26.75 -2.37 -22.26
N ILE A 646 -26.97 -2.90 -21.06
CA ILE A 646 -28.31 -3.20 -20.54
C ILE A 646 -29.16 -1.93 -20.49
N LEU A 647 -28.64 -0.86 -19.88
CA LEU A 647 -29.36 0.40 -19.75
C LEU A 647 -29.68 1.00 -21.12
N HIS A 648 -28.72 1.00 -22.05
CA HIS A 648 -28.95 1.45 -23.42
C HIS A 648 -30.07 0.64 -24.11
N LYS A 649 -30.09 -0.69 -23.95
CA LYS A 649 -31.14 -1.54 -24.54
C LYS A 649 -32.51 -1.33 -23.91
N GLU A 650 -32.57 -1.02 -22.62
CA GLU A 650 -33.82 -0.67 -21.92
C GLU A 650 -34.21 0.82 -22.10
N GLY A 651 -33.46 1.60 -22.88
CA GLY A 651 -33.74 3.02 -23.12
C GLY A 651 -33.53 3.91 -21.89
N ILE A 652 -32.70 3.47 -20.94
CA ILE A 652 -32.41 4.19 -19.70
C ILE A 652 -31.17 5.07 -19.91
N GLN A 653 -31.36 6.38 -19.84
CA GLN A 653 -30.26 7.34 -19.93
C GLN A 653 -29.41 7.34 -18.66
N TYR A 654 -28.10 7.20 -18.82
CA TYR A 654 -27.10 7.38 -17.77
C TYR A 654 -26.04 8.40 -18.22
N PRO A 655 -25.61 9.35 -17.38
CA PRO A 655 -26.06 9.59 -16.00
C PRO A 655 -27.54 10.04 -15.90
N PRO A 656 -28.24 9.71 -14.80
CA PRO A 656 -29.61 10.18 -14.58
C PRO A 656 -29.66 11.70 -14.31
N ASP A 657 -30.77 12.34 -14.70
CA ASP A 657 -31.07 13.69 -14.27
C ASP A 657 -31.43 13.75 -12.77
N GLN A 658 -31.34 14.94 -12.17
CA GLN A 658 -31.57 15.14 -10.73
C GLN A 658 -33.02 14.80 -10.31
N GLU A 659 -34.00 14.92 -11.21
CA GLU A 659 -35.39 14.56 -10.95
C GLU A 659 -35.56 13.04 -10.85
N LYS A 660 -34.98 12.29 -11.80
CA LYS A 660 -34.92 10.82 -11.76
C LYS A 660 -34.19 10.34 -10.52
N MET A 661 -33.10 10.99 -10.11
CA MET A 661 -32.41 10.69 -8.85
C MET A 661 -33.34 10.81 -7.65
N LYS A 662 -34.02 11.94 -7.49
CA LYS A 662 -35.01 12.14 -6.40
C LYS A 662 -36.14 11.12 -6.45
N LEU A 663 -36.63 10.81 -7.65
CA LEU A 663 -37.74 9.87 -7.85
C LEU A 663 -37.36 8.42 -7.52
N ILE A 664 -36.10 8.02 -7.72
CA ILE A 664 -35.63 6.64 -7.50
C ILE A 664 -35.15 6.45 -6.05
N PHE A 665 -34.46 7.46 -5.51
CA PHE A 665 -33.70 7.31 -4.27
C PHE A 665 -34.19 8.19 -3.12
N GLY A 666 -35.17 9.06 -3.35
CA GLY A 666 -35.77 9.94 -2.34
C GLY A 666 -35.15 11.34 -2.29
N GLU A 667 -35.68 12.18 -1.39
CA GLU A 667 -35.14 13.52 -1.15
C GLU A 667 -33.72 13.45 -0.55
N GLY A 668 -32.80 14.26 -1.09
CA GLY A 668 -31.39 14.27 -0.67
C GLY A 668 -30.45 13.41 -1.54
N ALA A 669 -30.98 12.61 -2.47
CA ALA A 669 -30.16 11.93 -3.46
C ALA A 669 -29.57 12.95 -4.46
N ALA A 670 -28.29 13.26 -4.31
CA ALA A 670 -27.53 14.03 -5.28
C ALA A 670 -26.62 13.09 -6.07
N MET A 671 -26.51 13.34 -7.38
CA MET A 671 -25.41 12.78 -8.16
C MET A 671 -24.10 13.30 -7.58
N PRO A 672 -23.05 12.47 -7.47
CA PRO A 672 -21.70 12.99 -7.37
C PRO A 672 -21.51 13.94 -8.55
N ASP A 673 -21.11 15.17 -8.27
CA ASP A 673 -20.86 16.17 -9.32
C ASP A 673 -19.74 15.63 -10.22
N LEU A 674 -20.13 15.11 -11.39
CA LEU A 674 -19.21 14.53 -12.37
C LEU A 674 -18.36 15.63 -13.04
N ASP A 675 -18.85 16.87 -12.98
CA ASP A 675 -18.23 18.07 -13.55
C ASP A 675 -17.53 18.92 -12.48
N ALA A 676 -17.57 18.50 -11.21
CA ALA A 676 -16.77 19.12 -10.16
C ALA A 676 -15.33 19.18 -10.68
N PRO A 677 -14.71 20.37 -10.75
CA PRO A 677 -13.38 20.50 -11.29
C PRO A 677 -12.50 19.57 -10.48
N ALA A 678 -12.09 18.45 -11.09
CA ALA A 678 -11.25 17.48 -10.42
C ALA A 678 -10.10 18.29 -9.80
N ALA A 679 -9.96 18.26 -8.46
CA ALA A 679 -8.95 19.05 -7.76
C ALA A 679 -7.66 18.96 -8.56
N PRO A 680 -7.05 20.11 -8.94
CA PRO A 680 -6.17 20.23 -10.08
C PRO A 680 -5.25 19.03 -10.13
N ARG A 681 -5.62 18.03 -10.95
CA ARG A 681 -4.84 16.80 -11.06
C ARG A 681 -3.47 17.30 -11.46
N ARG A 682 -2.42 16.92 -10.72
CA ARG A 682 -1.05 17.28 -11.06
C ARG A 682 -0.88 16.99 -12.55
N ALA A 683 -0.88 18.03 -13.38
CA ALA A 683 -1.13 17.82 -14.81
C ALA A 683 -0.03 16.89 -15.29
N SER A 684 -0.42 15.68 -15.72
CA SER A 684 0.51 14.64 -16.12
C SER A 684 1.48 15.26 -17.12
N ARG A 685 2.78 15.27 -16.78
CA ARG A 685 3.83 15.78 -17.66
C ARG A 685 3.65 15.09 -19.00
N SER A 686 3.34 15.87 -20.03
CA SER A 686 3.02 15.35 -21.35
C SER A 686 4.34 15.25 -22.11
N PHE A 687 4.76 14.02 -22.41
CA PHE A 687 5.96 13.75 -23.20
C PHE A 687 5.58 13.50 -24.66
N MET A 688 6.37 14.01 -25.59
CA MET A 688 6.25 13.73 -27.02
C MET A 688 7.56 13.17 -27.55
N GLN A 689 7.48 12.15 -28.41
CA GLN A 689 8.65 11.69 -29.17
C GLN A 689 8.90 12.61 -30.34
N VAL A 690 10.14 13.07 -30.48
CA VAL A 690 10.62 13.86 -31.61
C VAL A 690 11.89 13.26 -32.16
N VAL A 691 12.06 13.32 -33.48
CA VAL A 691 13.27 12.85 -34.15
C VAL A 691 14.25 14.01 -34.22
N VAL A 692 15.50 13.78 -33.80
CA VAL A 692 16.58 14.77 -33.93
C VAL A 692 16.80 15.07 -35.42
N PRO A 693 16.64 16.32 -35.87
CA PRO A 693 16.87 16.72 -37.26
C PRO A 693 18.29 16.39 -37.74
N ALA A 694 18.43 16.16 -39.05
CA ALA A 694 19.73 15.94 -39.69
C ALA A 694 20.67 17.13 -39.47
N GLY A 695 21.94 16.84 -39.19
CA GLY A 695 23.01 17.81 -38.96
C GLY A 695 23.14 18.33 -37.54
N LEU A 696 22.22 18.00 -36.63
CA LEU A 696 22.28 18.44 -35.22
C LEU A 696 23.05 17.46 -34.34
N ARG A 697 23.86 18.00 -33.43
CA ARG A 697 24.68 17.27 -32.47
C ARG A 697 24.22 17.58 -31.05
N ALA A 698 24.69 16.78 -30.08
CA ALA A 698 24.51 17.06 -28.66
C ALA A 698 24.82 18.52 -28.31
N GLY A 699 23.87 19.19 -27.66
CA GLY A 699 23.94 20.61 -27.30
C GLY A 699 23.29 21.58 -28.30
N ASP A 700 23.00 21.15 -29.53
CA ASP A 700 22.28 21.99 -30.50
C ASP A 700 20.79 22.10 -30.13
N ALA A 701 20.18 23.25 -30.39
CA ALA A 701 18.78 23.49 -30.13
C ALA A 701 17.93 23.42 -31.43
N PHE A 702 16.72 22.87 -31.35
CA PHE A 702 15.77 22.85 -32.44
C PHE A 702 14.33 23.06 -31.96
N GLN A 703 13.49 23.61 -32.84
CA GLN A 703 12.10 23.90 -32.53
C GLN A 703 11.21 22.68 -32.78
N VAL A 704 10.36 22.37 -31.81
CA VAL A 704 9.35 21.31 -31.90
C VAL A 704 7.98 21.95 -31.82
N THR A 705 7.08 21.54 -32.72
CA THR A 705 5.67 21.95 -32.65
C THR A 705 4.91 20.93 -31.81
N SER A 706 4.33 21.38 -30.69
CA SER A 706 3.46 20.56 -29.86
C SER A 706 2.18 20.19 -30.61
N PRO A 707 1.50 19.09 -30.23
CA PRO A 707 0.18 18.73 -30.79
C PRO A 707 -0.89 19.80 -30.54
N LEU A 708 -0.64 20.71 -29.60
CA LEU A 708 -1.51 21.84 -29.25
C LEU A 708 -1.18 23.12 -30.06
N GLY A 709 -0.25 23.04 -31.01
CA GLY A 709 0.09 24.13 -31.94
C GLY A 709 1.15 25.12 -31.44
N GLY A 710 1.54 25.07 -30.17
CA GLY A 710 2.65 25.87 -29.64
C GLY A 710 4.02 25.30 -30.04
N GLN A 711 4.96 26.16 -30.46
CA GLN A 711 6.35 25.77 -30.70
C GLN A 711 7.19 25.99 -29.45
N PHE A 712 8.13 25.08 -29.18
CA PHE A 712 9.09 25.21 -28.08
C PHE A 712 10.46 24.66 -28.48
N GLU A 713 11.49 25.23 -27.88
CA GLU A 713 12.88 24.89 -28.16
C GLU A 713 13.31 23.68 -27.34
N VAL A 714 13.99 22.75 -28.01
CA VAL A 714 14.48 21.50 -27.45
C VAL A 714 15.96 21.39 -27.74
N THR A 715 16.76 21.16 -26.71
CA THR A 715 18.20 20.89 -26.87
C THR A 715 18.42 19.39 -27.08
N VAL A 716 19.24 19.03 -28.07
CA VAL A 716 19.64 17.64 -28.33
C VAL A 716 20.46 17.15 -27.12
N PRO A 717 20.02 16.11 -26.40
CA PRO A 717 20.72 15.61 -25.23
C PRO A 717 22.07 14.97 -25.61
N GLU A 718 22.97 14.91 -24.64
CA GLU A 718 24.29 14.32 -24.84
C GLU A 718 24.17 12.83 -25.25
N GLY A 719 24.85 12.46 -26.33
CA GLY A 719 24.80 11.11 -26.90
C GLY A 719 23.67 10.84 -27.91
N ALA A 720 22.73 11.75 -28.10
CA ALA A 720 21.73 11.63 -29.18
C ALA A 720 22.33 12.04 -30.54
N VAL A 721 22.09 11.22 -31.57
CA VAL A 721 22.55 11.46 -32.95
C VAL A 721 21.39 11.84 -33.87
N GLU A 722 21.71 12.45 -35.01
CA GLU A 722 20.74 12.75 -36.05
C GLU A 722 19.89 11.52 -36.43
N GLY A 723 18.57 11.71 -36.60
CA GLY A 723 17.62 10.66 -36.91
C GLY A 723 17.15 9.81 -35.71
N GLN A 724 17.71 10.01 -34.52
CA GLN A 724 17.28 9.31 -33.30
C GLN A 724 16.00 9.94 -32.70
N SER A 725 15.06 9.10 -32.28
CA SER A 725 13.88 9.57 -31.53
C SER A 725 14.23 9.84 -30.07
N ILE A 726 13.97 11.05 -29.59
CA ILE A 726 14.10 11.48 -28.19
C ILE A 726 12.73 11.80 -27.59
N GLN A 727 12.54 11.55 -26.31
CA GLN A 727 11.35 12.00 -25.58
C GLN A 727 11.60 13.39 -24.99
N VAL A 728 10.67 14.32 -25.22
CA VAL A 728 10.76 15.69 -24.75
C VAL A 728 9.49 16.07 -23.99
N GLU A 729 9.67 16.75 -22.86
CA GLU A 729 8.57 17.29 -22.06
C GLU A 729 7.98 18.54 -22.75
N ILE A 730 6.67 18.55 -22.97
CA ILE A 730 5.97 19.69 -23.56
C ILE A 730 5.81 20.77 -22.47
N PRO A 731 6.38 21.98 -22.65
CA PRO A 731 6.23 23.06 -21.68
C PRO A 731 4.75 23.47 -21.57
N ARG A 732 4.31 23.73 -20.35
CA ARG A 732 2.93 24.18 -20.11
C ARG A 732 2.78 25.59 -20.65
N VAL A 733 1.82 25.77 -21.56
CA VAL A 733 1.31 27.11 -21.88
C VAL A 733 0.52 27.55 -20.66
N GLU A 734 1.10 28.41 -19.82
CA GLU A 734 0.29 29.10 -18.82
C GLU A 734 -0.79 29.88 -19.58
N PRO A 735 -2.08 29.63 -19.32
CA PRO A 735 -3.13 30.48 -19.88
C PRO A 735 -2.80 31.90 -19.42
N ALA A 736 -2.60 32.80 -20.38
CA ALA A 736 -2.24 34.19 -20.11
C ALA A 736 -3.16 34.71 -19.00
N GLN A 737 -2.58 34.99 -17.82
CA GLN A 737 -3.30 35.63 -16.75
C GLN A 737 -3.79 36.97 -17.31
N GLU A 738 -5.10 37.03 -17.51
CA GLU A 738 -5.81 38.26 -17.83
C GLU A 738 -5.42 39.25 -16.72
N THR A 739 -4.64 40.26 -17.09
CA THR A 739 -4.02 41.18 -16.15
C THR A 739 -5.12 42.03 -15.53
N GLU A 740 -5.68 41.57 -14.42
CA GLU A 740 -6.60 42.35 -13.60
C GLU A 740 -5.80 43.54 -13.05
N LEU A 741 -6.15 44.73 -13.54
CA LEU A 741 -5.54 46.02 -13.20
C LEU A 741 -5.50 46.19 -11.67
N ALA A 742 -4.28 46.24 -11.12
CA ALA A 742 -4.06 46.53 -9.71
C ALA A 742 -4.70 47.88 -9.32
N PRO A 743 -5.45 47.95 -8.20
CA PRO A 743 -5.91 49.22 -7.66
C PRO A 743 -4.73 50.05 -7.15
N PRO A 744 -4.79 51.39 -7.26
CA PRO A 744 -3.68 52.27 -6.90
C PRO A 744 -3.36 52.19 -5.39
N PRO A 745 -2.09 52.40 -5.01
CA PRO A 745 -1.64 52.28 -3.64
C PRO A 745 -2.31 53.33 -2.74
N ARG A 746 -2.93 52.87 -1.65
CA ARG A 746 -3.40 53.74 -0.57
C ARG A 746 -2.20 54.29 0.20
N HIS A 747 -2.01 55.60 0.17
CA HIS A 747 -1.10 56.31 1.05
C HIS A 747 -1.52 56.13 2.51
N SER A 748 -0.70 55.46 3.32
CA SER A 748 -0.83 55.45 4.77
C SER A 748 -0.16 56.70 5.35
N HIS A 749 -0.99 57.56 5.95
CA HIS A 749 -0.57 58.66 6.82
C HIS A 749 0.08 58.06 8.08
N PHE A 750 1.35 58.37 8.32
CA PHE A 750 2.03 58.18 9.60
C PHE A 750 1.73 59.40 10.47
N ASP A 751 0.91 59.24 11.52
CA ASP A 751 0.84 60.19 12.63
C ASP A 751 1.86 59.79 13.70
N ILE A 752 2.86 60.65 13.88
CA ILE A 752 3.76 60.66 15.03
C ILE A 752 3.19 61.68 16.02
N ALA A 753 2.75 61.24 17.19
CA ALA A 753 2.43 62.12 18.31
C ALA A 753 3.42 61.93 19.46
N ARG A 754 3.85 63.09 19.97
CA ARG A 754 4.65 63.32 21.18
C ARG A 754 3.93 62.92 22.46
#